data_AF-A0A7S0A2Z5-F1
#
_entry.id   AF-A0A7S0A2Z5-F1
#
_cell.length_a   1.000
_cell.length_b   1.000
_cell.length_c   1.000
_cell.angle_alpha   90.00
_cell.angle_beta   90.00
_cell.angle_gamma   90.00
#
_symmetry.space_group_name_H-M   'P 1'
#
loop_
_entity.id
_entity.type
_entity.pdbx_description
1 polymer ?
#
loop_
_entity_poly.entity_id
_entity_poly.type
_entity_poly.pdbx_seq_one_letter_code
_entity_poly.pdbx_strand_id
1 'polypeptide(L)'
;LKPCSLEIARATRARHFGDGWVRLSGNMSHALRKVFFQLDYHMSSQFAGVAVGLRGGLYERAGISLQWLPPCLPGDEAKVVEEEFSSSGGSVLWVGCMEQNTLLPAVASGRGVKAVAAMFGRSPLCLAGLPGSRLPERIRSGGSLSVGAQADTVELLRRLLPHADVQDLSRDGKMGALRSGSVDAIQAYDVMETLRLQHDINSKALEVVPLEGPAFPGVALGYSQVLFAPSSAISNSDHHQTLRRFVHATFEGWGQAIRDPKTAVEAVLALQEDGIDHWVRSPSFTERSVRLCGDYVKGTIRCGQLGVIDPERWAKAATWLGTSSHSSLDESVWSVDAKHIDGHPTAHRLREKTTSLAEQAKARHGRAPQLVIISVGPAALGRRHPDGERRLQLFASPAASWFSMTGTGAALGVDVIEVDLPADTTTEGVLRELRSHSEADGIMLAWPLPPSVNAERVCAAIPASKDVDGVHFLARAEAPHGFAPATCSAVMQLLDEYKVKVQGLHAVVIGSSCLLGRPLAHLLGAQGATVTTLHSRSSDLEACCGRADLLIAAAGVPRLVPGAWVKSGAVVINIGTTFEGDTIVPDIAPCQELGHAELVVRTVGPLSAAMLLHNVAQSAAAREARPVGATSATSALERSTIMKRLEGMLGWSLALDAQGVPALHRDFWAPSYRGAVDFVQAVCAEADHLGHHPNLEITHHCEDGVTVTAKVFTHAISAVSEFDFKLAERMLQLYMPMQGCGDHVPDVSMADYRYELPESFIADF
;
A
#
# COMPACT_ATOMS: atom_id res chain seq x y z
N LEU A 1 44.25 5.27 27.76
CA LEU A 1 45.58 5.88 27.56
C LEU A 1 46.59 4.80 27.20
N LYS A 2 47.20 4.96 26.00
CA LYS A 2 48.19 4.18 25.22
C LYS A 2 47.67 3.24 24.12
N PRO A 3 48.25 3.32 22.89
CA PRO A 3 47.66 2.79 21.66
C PRO A 3 48.19 1.37 21.37
N CYS A 4 47.30 0.41 21.11
CA CYS A 4 47.70 -0.89 20.57
C CYS A 4 47.77 -0.81 19.04
N SER A 5 49.00 -0.91 18.55
CA SER A 5 49.44 -1.00 17.18
C SER A 5 48.90 -2.23 16.44
N LEU A 6 48.19 -1.99 15.34
CA LEU A 6 48.23 -2.56 13.97
C LEU A 6 48.97 -3.88 13.60
N GLU A 7 49.39 -4.75 14.53
CA GLU A 7 50.13 -5.98 14.20
C GLU A 7 49.34 -7.30 14.30
N ILE A 8 48.07 -7.29 14.71
CA ILE A 8 47.28 -8.54 14.80
C ILE A 8 46.61 -8.92 13.46
N ALA A 9 46.59 -8.03 12.47
CA ALA A 9 46.01 -8.30 11.14
C ALA A 9 46.87 -9.20 10.22
N ARG A 10 48.04 -9.69 10.67
CA ARG A 10 48.96 -10.50 9.83
C ARG A 10 49.06 -11.98 10.20
N ALA A 11 48.28 -12.48 11.15
CA ALA A 11 48.35 -13.88 11.58
C ALA A 11 47.00 -14.62 11.48
N THR A 12 46.47 -14.77 10.27
CA THR A 12 45.44 -15.79 10.00
C THR A 12 45.54 -16.29 8.56
N ARG A 13 46.63 -17.01 8.26
CA ARG A 13 46.71 -17.87 7.06
C ARG A 13 46.36 -19.30 7.44
N ALA A 14 45.51 -19.90 6.59
CA ALA A 14 45.29 -21.32 6.38
C ALA A 14 44.69 -22.13 7.54
N ARG A 15 43.37 -22.35 7.50
CA ARG A 15 42.78 -23.64 7.87
C ARG A 15 42.04 -24.20 6.68
N HIS A 16 42.41 -25.41 6.29
CA HIS A 16 41.84 -26.17 5.18
C HIS A 16 40.35 -26.39 5.39
N PHE A 17 39.54 -26.06 4.39
CA PHE A 17 38.15 -26.54 4.29
C PHE A 17 38.18 -27.92 3.63
N GLY A 18 37.63 -28.91 4.35
CA GLY A 18 37.51 -30.29 3.89
C GLY A 18 36.47 -30.47 2.78
N ASP A 19 36.69 -31.51 1.99
CA ASP A 19 36.11 -31.79 0.69
C ASP A 19 34.60 -32.06 0.67
N GLY A 20 33.96 -31.55 -0.38
CA GLY A 20 32.57 -31.83 -0.73
C GLY A 20 32.11 -31.07 -1.99
N TRP A 21 32.95 -31.04 -3.04
CA TRP A 21 32.64 -30.33 -4.29
C TRP A 21 32.19 -31.31 -5.39
N VAL A 22 30.94 -31.17 -5.84
CA VAL A 22 30.54 -31.62 -7.18
C VAL A 22 30.93 -30.52 -8.16
N ARG A 23 32.02 -30.74 -8.90
CA ARG A 23 32.47 -29.87 -10.01
C ARG A 23 31.50 -30.00 -11.18
N LEU A 24 30.71 -28.96 -11.44
CA LEU A 24 30.20 -28.67 -12.78
C LEU A 24 31.17 -27.67 -13.42
N SER A 25 32.10 -28.18 -14.24
CA SER A 25 33.13 -27.40 -14.90
C SER A 25 32.58 -26.66 -16.12
N GLY A 26 32.40 -25.34 -15.98
CA GLY A 26 32.47 -24.38 -17.09
C GLY A 26 33.75 -23.57 -16.95
N ASN A 27 34.61 -23.57 -17.96
CA ASN A 27 35.87 -22.81 -17.98
C ASN A 27 35.60 -21.30 -17.85
N MET A 28 35.96 -20.69 -16.71
CA MET A 28 36.13 -19.24 -16.58
C MET A 28 37.55 -18.94 -16.09
N SER A 29 38.48 -18.69 -17.02
CA SER A 29 39.88 -18.36 -16.72
C SER A 29 40.13 -16.83 -16.69
N HIS A 30 39.27 -16.06 -16.03
CA HIS A 30 39.56 -14.66 -15.71
C HIS A 30 39.90 -14.54 -14.22
N ALA A 31 41.02 -13.88 -13.89
CA ALA A 31 41.35 -13.56 -12.51
C ALA A 31 40.23 -12.69 -11.92
N LEU A 32 39.63 -13.15 -10.82
CA LEU A 32 38.54 -12.43 -10.15
C LEU A 32 39.03 -11.07 -9.65
N ARG A 33 38.21 -10.03 -9.82
CA ARG A 33 38.50 -8.70 -9.29
C ARG A 33 38.25 -8.69 -7.80
N LYS A 34 39.21 -8.20 -7.01
CA LYS A 34 39.05 -8.09 -5.56
C LYS A 34 38.15 -6.90 -5.24
N VAL A 35 37.17 -7.12 -4.37
CA VAL A 35 36.32 -6.08 -3.80
C VAL A 35 36.34 -6.25 -2.29
N PHE A 36 36.67 -5.18 -1.56
CA PHE A 36 36.63 -5.15 -0.11
C PHE A 36 35.39 -4.41 0.36
N PHE A 37 34.64 -5.04 1.26
CA PHE A 37 33.37 -4.51 1.76
C PHE A 37 33.44 -4.22 3.25
N GLN A 38 33.44 -2.93 3.59
CA GLN A 38 33.39 -2.44 4.96
C GLN A 38 31.93 -2.41 5.44
N LEU A 39 31.61 -3.26 6.41
CA LEU A 39 30.32 -3.25 7.06
C LEU A 39 30.27 -2.16 8.15
N ASP A 40 29.11 -1.55 8.37
CA ASP A 40 28.84 -0.70 9.55
C ASP A 40 28.66 -1.52 10.84
N TYR A 41 28.52 -2.84 10.69
CA TYR A 41 28.31 -3.75 11.78
C TYR A 41 28.78 -5.17 11.47
N HIS A 42 28.72 -6.08 12.42
CA HIS A 42 29.11 -7.47 12.15
C HIS A 42 28.11 -8.14 11.19
N MET A 43 28.60 -9.17 10.49
CA MET A 43 27.76 -10.01 9.64
C MET A 43 26.54 -10.52 10.41
N SER A 44 25.34 -10.24 9.89
CA SER A 44 24.06 -10.53 10.55
C SER A 44 22.94 -10.60 9.51
N SER A 45 21.69 -10.78 9.96
CA SER A 45 20.50 -10.78 9.09
C SER A 45 20.35 -9.50 8.26
N GLN A 46 20.91 -8.38 8.73
CA GLN A 46 20.92 -7.10 7.98
C GLN A 46 21.74 -7.19 6.69
N PHE A 47 22.60 -8.20 6.57
CA PHE A 47 23.43 -8.47 5.40
C PHE A 47 23.08 -9.81 4.73
N ALA A 48 21.86 -10.33 4.95
CA ALA A 48 21.46 -11.64 4.44
C ALA A 48 21.63 -11.77 2.91
N GLY A 49 21.32 -10.71 2.15
CA GLY A 49 21.57 -10.71 0.71
C GLY A 49 23.05 -10.87 0.33
N VAL A 50 23.96 -10.26 1.10
CA VAL A 50 25.40 -10.41 0.91
C VAL A 50 25.85 -11.82 1.28
N ALA A 51 25.37 -12.37 2.40
CA ALA A 51 25.68 -13.72 2.84
C ALA A 51 25.22 -14.78 1.82
N VAL A 52 23.99 -14.65 1.32
CA VAL A 52 23.44 -15.52 0.26
C VAL A 52 24.23 -15.35 -1.03
N GLY A 53 24.54 -14.11 -1.43
CA GLY A 53 25.32 -13.86 -2.63
C GLY A 53 26.73 -14.47 -2.57
N LEU A 54 27.37 -14.41 -1.42
CA LEU A 54 28.69 -15.00 -1.21
C LEU A 54 28.63 -16.52 -1.26
N ARG A 55 27.78 -17.16 -0.44
CA ARG A 55 27.70 -18.62 -0.38
C ARG A 55 27.12 -19.24 -1.65
N GLY A 56 26.23 -18.53 -2.32
CA GLY A 56 25.62 -18.92 -3.59
C GLY A 56 26.51 -18.65 -4.81
N GLY A 57 27.72 -18.12 -4.62
CA GLY A 57 28.69 -17.85 -5.70
C GLY A 57 28.25 -16.73 -6.67
N LEU A 58 27.36 -15.83 -6.25
CA LEU A 58 26.87 -14.73 -7.09
C LEU A 58 27.98 -13.74 -7.44
N TYR A 59 28.82 -13.39 -6.46
CA TYR A 59 29.96 -12.51 -6.69
C TYR A 59 31.00 -13.17 -7.62
N GLU A 60 31.29 -14.46 -7.43
CA GLU A 60 32.23 -15.18 -8.29
C GLU A 60 31.73 -15.25 -9.75
N ARG A 61 30.44 -15.53 -9.97
CA ARG A 61 29.80 -15.47 -11.30
C ARG A 61 29.85 -14.07 -11.90
N ALA A 62 29.79 -13.04 -11.07
CA ALA A 62 29.96 -11.65 -11.47
C ALA A 62 31.45 -11.27 -11.72
N GLY A 63 32.39 -12.20 -11.54
CA GLY A 63 33.82 -11.99 -11.72
C GLY A 63 34.48 -11.29 -10.53
N ILE A 64 33.88 -11.35 -9.33
CA ILE A 64 34.30 -10.67 -8.11
C ILE A 64 34.74 -11.67 -7.06
N SER A 65 35.90 -11.42 -6.46
CA SER A 65 36.34 -12.02 -5.21
C SER A 65 36.05 -11.03 -4.07
N LEU A 66 34.93 -11.26 -3.39
CA LEU A 66 34.47 -10.40 -2.30
C LEU A 66 35.15 -10.79 -0.99
N GLN A 67 35.70 -9.81 -0.28
CA GLN A 67 36.15 -9.95 1.11
C GLN A 67 35.42 -8.91 1.95
N TRP A 68 34.66 -9.34 2.96
CA TRP A 68 34.12 -8.40 3.94
C TRP A 68 35.16 -8.16 5.04
N LEU A 69 35.15 -6.95 5.58
CA LEU A 69 36.10 -6.52 6.60
C LEU A 69 35.41 -6.47 7.97
N PRO A 70 36.18 -6.60 9.07
CA PRO A 70 35.66 -6.37 10.40
C PRO A 70 35.04 -4.98 10.54
N PRO A 71 34.02 -4.80 11.39
CA PRO A 71 33.45 -3.47 11.64
C PRO A 71 34.50 -2.53 12.25
N CYS A 72 34.42 -1.24 11.89
CA CYS A 72 35.22 -0.19 12.51
C CYS A 72 34.41 0.53 13.61
N LEU A 73 34.94 1.62 14.16
CA LEU A 73 34.16 2.47 15.05
C LEU A 73 32.94 3.01 14.28
N PRO A 74 31.73 3.00 14.88
CA PRO A 74 30.54 3.51 14.21
C PRO A 74 30.73 4.94 13.70
N GLY A 75 30.48 5.15 12.42
CA GLY A 75 30.63 6.44 11.75
C GLY A 75 32.00 6.69 11.09
N ASP A 76 33.00 5.85 11.35
CA ASP A 76 34.31 5.92 10.69
C ASP A 76 34.35 5.19 9.34
N GLU A 77 33.30 4.49 8.92
CA GLU A 77 33.32 3.62 7.74
C GLU A 77 33.66 4.39 6.46
N ALA A 78 33.13 5.62 6.30
CA ALA A 78 33.40 6.48 5.15
C ALA A 78 34.89 6.84 5.06
N LYS A 79 35.48 7.14 6.22
CA LYS A 79 36.89 7.48 6.36
C LYS A 79 37.76 6.27 6.01
N VAL A 80 37.47 5.10 6.58
CA VAL A 80 38.22 3.86 6.32
C VAL A 80 38.21 3.51 4.84
N VAL A 81 37.04 3.52 4.21
CA VAL A 81 36.89 3.21 2.77
C VAL A 81 37.69 4.17 1.89
N GLU A 82 37.66 5.47 2.18
CA GLU A 82 38.39 6.48 1.42
C GLU A 82 39.91 6.37 1.61
N GLU A 83 40.37 6.27 2.86
CA GLU A 83 41.79 6.22 3.20
C GLU A 83 42.45 4.95 2.66
N GLU A 84 41.78 3.80 2.78
CA GLU A 84 42.33 2.52 2.31
C GLU A 84 42.25 2.34 0.80
N PHE A 85 41.21 2.87 0.15
CA PHE A 85 41.20 2.95 -1.31
C PHE A 85 42.39 3.77 -1.81
N SER A 86 42.65 4.92 -1.18
CA SER A 86 43.76 5.80 -1.52
C SER A 86 45.12 5.15 -1.22
N SER A 87 45.27 4.47 -0.08
CA SER A 87 46.50 3.79 0.34
C SER A 87 46.87 2.65 -0.61
N SER A 88 45.87 1.95 -1.16
CA SER A 88 46.05 0.88 -2.14
C SER A 88 46.36 1.39 -3.56
N GLY A 89 46.45 2.71 -3.77
CA GLY A 89 46.60 3.33 -5.08
C GLY A 89 45.40 3.07 -6.00
N GLY A 90 44.23 2.77 -5.44
CA GLY A 90 43.05 2.33 -6.17
C GLY A 90 43.25 0.99 -6.88
N SER A 91 44.14 0.12 -6.40
CA SER A 91 44.33 -1.21 -7.00
C SER A 91 43.22 -2.21 -6.65
N VAL A 92 42.46 -1.93 -5.58
CA VAL A 92 41.35 -2.74 -5.09
C VAL A 92 40.16 -1.82 -4.90
N LEU A 93 38.96 -2.26 -5.32
CA LEU A 93 37.73 -1.52 -5.07
C LEU A 93 37.32 -1.69 -3.61
N TRP A 94 37.11 -0.58 -2.91
CA TRP A 94 36.54 -0.55 -1.57
C TRP A 94 35.11 -0.03 -1.64
N VAL A 95 34.20 -0.76 -0.99
CA VAL A 95 32.79 -0.40 -0.84
C VAL A 95 32.48 -0.39 0.64
N GLY A 96 31.68 0.56 1.09
CA GLY A 96 31.20 0.61 2.47
C GLY A 96 29.69 0.55 2.56
N CYS A 97 29.21 0.33 3.78
CA CYS A 97 27.81 0.41 4.15
C CYS A 97 27.65 1.27 5.42
N MET A 98 26.63 2.13 5.51
CA MET A 98 26.24 2.82 6.74
C MET A 98 24.82 3.41 6.63
N GLU A 99 24.31 4.04 7.68
CA GLU A 99 23.06 4.78 7.62
C GLU A 99 23.19 6.15 6.91
N GLN A 100 22.12 6.62 6.25
CA GLN A 100 22.13 7.92 5.57
C GLN A 100 22.41 9.10 6.52
N ASN A 101 21.87 9.06 7.74
CA ASN A 101 22.11 10.04 8.81
C ASN A 101 23.58 10.13 9.24
N THR A 102 24.40 9.11 8.94
CA THR A 102 25.83 9.10 9.21
C THR A 102 26.64 9.43 7.95
N LEU A 103 26.20 8.95 6.78
CA LEU A 103 26.87 9.18 5.50
C LEU A 103 26.84 10.65 5.08
N LEU A 104 25.69 11.32 5.25
CA LEU A 104 25.56 12.71 4.82
C LEU A 104 26.47 13.68 5.59
N PRO A 105 26.58 13.60 6.94
CA PRO A 105 27.61 14.34 7.68
C PRO A 105 29.03 14.03 7.22
N ALA A 106 29.35 12.76 6.92
CA ALA A 106 30.67 12.38 6.42
C ALA A 106 30.98 13.07 5.09
N VAL A 107 30.07 13.02 4.12
CA VAL A 107 30.22 13.73 2.83
C VAL A 107 30.33 15.24 3.03
N ALA A 108 29.49 15.82 3.92
CA ALA A 108 29.53 17.25 4.23
C ALA A 108 30.85 17.69 4.89
N SER A 109 31.54 16.79 5.61
CA SER A 109 32.87 17.02 6.17
C SER A 109 34.02 16.93 5.14
N GLY A 110 33.70 16.74 3.86
CA GLY A 110 34.66 16.70 2.76
C GLY A 110 35.15 15.30 2.38
N ARG A 111 34.52 14.24 2.90
CA ARG A 111 34.84 12.85 2.50
C ARG A 111 34.43 12.62 1.05
N GLY A 112 35.36 12.16 0.23
CA GLY A 112 35.20 11.93 -1.20
C GLY A 112 34.44 10.65 -1.55
N VAL A 113 33.35 10.31 -0.85
CA VAL A 113 32.51 9.13 -1.10
C VAL A 113 31.13 9.52 -1.61
N LYS A 114 30.44 8.60 -2.29
CA LYS A 114 29.04 8.77 -2.72
C LYS A 114 28.22 7.52 -2.47
N ALA A 115 26.95 7.71 -2.11
CA ALA A 115 25.94 6.67 -2.07
C ALA A 115 25.65 6.17 -3.49
N VAL A 116 25.47 4.85 -3.65
CA VAL A 116 25.21 4.22 -4.95
C VAL A 116 23.98 3.33 -4.94
N ALA A 117 23.61 2.78 -3.79
CA ALA A 117 22.42 1.95 -3.59
C ALA A 117 22.10 1.87 -2.09
N ALA A 118 20.92 1.39 -1.72
CA ALA A 118 20.57 1.19 -0.31
C ALA A 118 19.90 -0.16 -0.11
N MET A 119 20.32 -0.92 0.91
CA MET A 119 19.66 -2.18 1.24
C MET A 119 18.31 -1.94 1.89
N PHE A 120 18.17 -0.98 2.80
CA PHE A 120 16.89 -0.70 3.46
C PHE A 120 16.23 0.57 2.96
N GLY A 121 14.97 0.43 2.54
CA GLY A 121 14.16 1.51 2.00
C GLY A 121 13.68 2.51 3.06
N ARG A 122 13.97 2.28 4.34
CA ARG A 122 13.76 3.22 5.44
C ARG A 122 14.66 2.87 6.62
N SER A 123 14.76 3.74 7.63
CA SER A 123 15.51 3.43 8.83
C SER A 123 14.75 2.43 9.72
N PRO A 124 15.38 1.32 10.15
CA PRO A 124 14.83 0.41 11.16
C PRO A 124 14.97 0.93 12.60
N LEU A 125 15.49 2.15 12.78
CA LEU A 125 15.61 2.76 14.09
C LEU A 125 14.24 3.01 14.71
N CYS A 126 14.11 2.62 15.97
CA CYS A 126 12.92 2.80 16.78
C CYS A 126 13.29 3.10 18.23
N LEU A 127 12.29 3.57 18.99
CA LEU A 127 12.28 3.46 20.44
C LEU A 127 11.56 2.18 20.85
N ALA A 128 12.15 1.43 21.76
CA ALA A 128 11.56 0.25 22.38
C ALA A 128 11.34 0.48 23.88
N GLY A 129 10.10 0.27 24.33
CA GLY A 129 9.69 0.32 25.72
C GLY A 129 9.05 -0.99 26.17
N LEU A 130 9.10 -1.29 27.48
CA LEU A 130 8.44 -2.47 28.05
C LEU A 130 6.91 -2.36 27.91
N PRO A 131 6.17 -3.49 27.97
CA PRO A 131 4.71 -3.49 27.90
C PRO A 131 4.08 -2.57 28.96
N GLY A 132 3.21 -1.64 28.54
CA GLY A 132 2.55 -0.70 29.43
C GLY A 132 3.33 0.59 29.71
N SER A 133 4.44 0.82 29.01
CA SER A 133 5.23 2.05 29.08
C SER A 133 4.49 3.29 28.55
N ARG A 134 3.42 3.10 27.75
CA ARG A 134 2.63 4.18 27.14
C ARG A 134 3.51 5.12 26.31
N LEU A 135 4.50 4.55 25.65
CA LEU A 135 5.54 5.26 24.94
C LEU A 135 4.96 6.16 23.83
N PRO A 136 4.01 5.72 22.99
CA PRO A 136 3.39 6.58 21.99
C PRO A 136 2.66 7.79 22.61
N GLU A 137 1.92 7.62 23.71
CA GLU A 137 1.24 8.73 24.39
C GLU A 137 2.23 9.71 25.03
N ARG A 138 3.31 9.21 25.62
CA ARG A 138 4.33 10.05 26.26
C ARG A 138 5.12 10.88 25.24
N ILE A 139 5.46 10.28 24.10
CA ILE A 139 6.11 11.00 22.99
C ILE A 139 5.20 12.12 22.48
N ARG A 140 3.92 11.83 22.22
CA ARG A 140 2.95 12.84 21.72
C ARG A 140 2.65 13.94 22.73
N SER A 141 2.58 13.60 24.01
CA SER A 141 2.26 14.59 25.06
C SER A 141 3.46 15.44 25.49
N GLY A 142 4.67 15.14 25.02
CA GLY A 142 5.89 15.81 25.45
C GLY A 142 6.22 15.55 26.93
N GLY A 143 5.75 14.43 27.49
CA GLY A 143 6.00 14.08 28.88
C GLY A 143 7.48 13.77 29.16
N SER A 144 7.89 13.84 30.43
CA SER A 144 9.23 13.42 30.87
C SER A 144 9.48 11.98 30.42
N LEU A 145 10.57 11.74 29.69
CA LEU A 145 10.96 10.44 29.13
C LEU A 145 12.46 10.27 29.25
N SER A 146 12.93 9.17 29.82
CA SER A 146 14.36 8.80 29.84
C SER A 146 14.66 7.75 28.78
N VAL A 147 15.66 7.99 27.94
CA VAL A 147 15.97 7.15 26.78
C VAL A 147 17.44 6.76 26.78
N GLY A 148 17.71 5.46 26.79
CA GLY A 148 19.05 4.91 26.59
C GLY A 148 19.39 4.79 25.10
N ALA A 149 20.47 5.40 24.64
CA ALA A 149 20.87 5.38 23.24
C ALA A 149 22.37 5.15 23.06
N GLN A 150 22.77 4.69 21.87
CA GLN A 150 24.18 4.63 21.49
C GLN A 150 24.69 6.02 21.10
N ALA A 151 25.97 6.30 21.36
CA ALA A 151 26.62 7.60 21.14
C ALA A 151 26.33 8.24 19.76
N ASP A 152 26.31 7.44 18.69
CA ASP A 152 26.03 7.88 17.30
C ASP A 152 24.58 8.34 17.08
N THR A 153 23.65 7.93 17.93
CA THR A 153 22.22 8.20 17.81
C THR A 153 21.71 9.20 18.85
N VAL A 154 22.52 9.54 19.86
CA VAL A 154 22.15 10.45 20.94
C VAL A 154 21.70 11.82 20.42
N GLU A 155 22.47 12.44 19.52
CA GLU A 155 22.14 13.77 18.99
C GLU A 155 20.86 13.74 18.15
N LEU A 156 20.69 12.68 17.35
CA LEU A 156 19.46 12.45 16.60
C LEU A 156 18.25 12.39 17.53
N LEU A 157 18.34 11.63 18.62
CA LEU A 157 17.23 11.48 19.56
C LEU A 157 16.95 12.75 20.36
N ARG A 158 17.97 13.53 20.73
CA ARG A 158 17.75 14.85 21.36
C ARG A 158 17.01 15.81 20.44
N ARG A 159 17.31 15.77 19.15
CA ARG A 159 16.58 16.54 18.13
C ARG A 159 15.12 16.09 18.00
N LEU A 160 14.87 14.78 18.06
CA LEU A 160 13.52 14.20 17.94
C LEU A 160 12.69 14.36 19.22
N LEU A 161 13.35 14.36 20.38
CA LEU A 161 12.75 14.34 21.70
C LEU A 161 13.40 15.41 22.58
N PRO A 162 13.13 16.70 22.32
CA PRO A 162 13.80 17.81 23.02
C PRO A 162 13.51 17.86 24.52
N HIS A 163 12.49 17.14 25.00
CA HIS A 163 12.09 17.05 26.40
C HIS A 163 12.51 15.74 27.08
N ALA A 164 13.16 14.83 26.35
CA ALA A 164 13.64 13.56 26.90
C ALA A 164 15.06 13.68 27.48
N ASP A 165 15.32 12.95 28.56
CA ASP A 165 16.67 12.70 29.07
C ASP A 165 17.31 11.57 28.26
N VAL A 166 18.12 11.93 27.26
CA VAL A 166 18.82 10.98 26.38
C VAL A 166 20.21 10.67 26.92
N GLN A 167 20.39 9.44 27.38
CA GLN A 167 21.61 8.92 28.01
C GLN A 167 22.43 8.08 27.03
N ASP A 168 23.73 8.35 26.92
CA ASP A 168 24.67 7.51 26.18
C ASP A 168 24.95 6.24 26.97
N LEU A 169 24.47 5.10 26.47
CA LEU A 169 24.65 3.79 27.05
C LEU A 169 25.33 2.87 26.04
N SER A 170 26.22 2.01 26.54
CA SER A 170 26.82 0.96 25.72
C SER A 170 25.74 0.06 25.11
N ARG A 171 26.07 -0.57 23.98
CA ARG A 171 25.15 -1.46 23.26
C ARG A 171 24.57 -2.56 24.18
N ASP A 172 25.40 -3.13 25.05
CA ASP A 172 24.97 -4.12 26.06
C ASP A 172 24.19 -3.51 27.23
N GLY A 173 24.56 -2.28 27.62
CA GLY A 173 23.98 -1.59 28.77
C GLY A 173 22.52 -1.20 28.57
N LYS A 174 22.12 -0.84 27.33
CA LYS A 174 20.75 -0.40 27.00
C LYS A 174 19.69 -1.40 27.47
N MET A 175 19.85 -2.67 27.11
CA MET A 175 18.87 -3.72 27.44
C MET A 175 18.76 -3.93 28.95
N GLY A 176 19.90 -3.90 29.66
CA GLY A 176 19.94 -3.98 31.11
C GLY A 176 19.21 -2.80 31.77
N ALA A 177 19.50 -1.58 31.32
CA ALA A 177 18.91 -0.35 31.84
C ALA A 177 17.39 -0.29 31.62
N LEU A 178 16.88 -0.78 30.48
CA LEU A 178 15.44 -0.89 30.23
C LEU A 178 14.78 -1.87 31.21
N ARG A 179 15.41 -3.04 31.42
CA ARG A 179 14.88 -4.08 32.31
C ARG A 179 14.90 -3.70 33.79
N SER A 180 15.91 -2.93 34.22
CA SER A 180 15.98 -2.41 35.59
C SER A 180 15.06 -1.22 35.83
N GLY A 181 14.44 -0.67 34.78
CA GLY A 181 13.66 0.57 34.86
C GLY A 181 14.52 1.82 35.06
N SER A 182 15.83 1.74 34.77
CA SER A 182 16.73 2.89 34.83
C SER A 182 16.50 3.88 33.68
N VAL A 183 15.92 3.40 32.57
CA VAL A 183 15.39 4.22 31.48
C VAL A 183 13.99 3.74 31.12
N ASP A 184 13.16 4.63 30.58
CA ASP A 184 11.80 4.32 30.14
C ASP A 184 11.76 3.60 28.79
N ALA A 185 12.71 3.94 27.91
CA ALA A 185 12.83 3.40 26.58
C ALA A 185 14.30 3.31 26.15
N ILE A 186 14.56 2.54 25.09
CA ILE A 186 15.87 2.50 24.45
C ILE A 186 15.76 2.74 22.95
N GLN A 187 16.81 3.30 22.38
CA GLN A 187 17.08 3.20 20.95
C GLN A 187 17.27 1.73 20.58
N ALA A 188 16.59 1.25 19.54
CA ALA A 188 16.71 -0.12 19.05
C ALA A 188 16.57 -0.19 17.53
N TYR A 189 17.11 -1.26 16.94
CA TYR A 189 16.80 -1.71 15.59
C TYR A 189 15.64 -2.71 15.62
N ASP A 190 14.53 -2.40 14.93
CA ASP A 190 13.31 -3.23 14.98
C ASP A 190 13.44 -4.59 14.25
N VAL A 191 14.50 -4.74 13.46
CA VAL A 191 14.88 -5.99 12.78
C VAL A 191 15.70 -6.96 13.65
N MET A 192 16.21 -6.49 14.80
CA MET A 192 17.19 -7.23 15.62
C MET A 192 16.95 -7.06 17.13
N GLU A 193 17.22 -5.88 17.68
CA GLU A 193 17.23 -5.62 19.12
C GLU A 193 15.83 -5.78 19.74
N THR A 194 14.78 -5.39 19.04
CA THR A 194 13.38 -5.61 19.50
C THR A 194 13.02 -7.09 19.55
N LEU A 195 13.47 -7.90 18.59
CA LEU A 195 13.29 -9.35 18.60
C LEU A 195 14.04 -9.98 19.77
N ARG A 196 15.25 -9.49 20.08
CA ARG A 196 16.02 -9.95 21.24
C ARG A 196 15.30 -9.61 22.53
N LEU A 197 14.80 -8.37 22.66
CA LEU A 197 13.98 -7.97 23.81
C LEU A 197 12.78 -8.89 24.01
N GLN A 198 11.99 -9.10 22.95
CA GLN A 198 10.82 -9.98 23.00
C GLN A 198 11.17 -11.41 23.44
N HIS A 199 12.33 -11.91 23.00
CA HIS A 199 12.84 -13.20 23.44
C HIS A 199 13.23 -13.18 24.92
N ASP A 200 14.00 -12.19 25.36
CA ASP A 200 14.50 -12.07 26.73
C ASP A 200 13.37 -11.91 27.76
N ILE A 201 12.32 -11.16 27.44
CA ILE A 201 11.17 -10.93 28.34
C ILE A 201 10.05 -11.95 28.15
N ASN A 202 10.21 -12.90 27.22
CA ASN A 202 9.19 -13.88 26.81
C ASN A 202 7.80 -13.25 26.55
N SER A 203 7.78 -12.10 25.87
CA SER A 203 6.54 -11.37 25.55
C SER A 203 6.65 -10.71 24.18
N LYS A 204 5.54 -10.76 23.42
CA LYS A 204 5.42 -10.06 22.14
C LYS A 204 4.89 -8.63 22.29
N ALA A 205 4.46 -8.22 23.49
CA ALA A 205 3.77 -6.95 23.74
C ALA A 205 4.72 -5.76 23.95
N LEU A 206 5.92 -5.80 23.36
CA LEU A 206 6.87 -4.69 23.43
C LEU A 206 6.28 -3.47 22.73
N GLU A 207 6.42 -2.29 23.33
CA GLU A 207 6.03 -1.04 22.67
C GLU A 207 7.18 -0.57 21.78
N VAL A 208 6.98 -0.61 20.46
CA VAL A 208 7.99 -0.22 19.47
C VAL A 208 7.47 0.96 18.67
N VAL A 209 8.20 2.07 18.71
CA VAL A 209 7.85 3.32 18.03
C VAL A 209 8.96 3.66 17.02
N PRO A 210 8.75 3.45 15.72
CA PRO A 210 9.71 3.86 14.69
C PRO A 210 10.03 5.35 14.82
N LEU A 211 11.26 5.76 14.52
CA LEU A 211 11.70 7.16 14.61
C LEU A 211 11.20 8.04 13.43
N GLU A 212 10.26 7.53 12.65
CA GLU A 212 9.55 8.22 11.57
C GLU A 212 8.07 7.79 11.60
N GLY A 213 7.18 8.59 11.01
CA GLY A 213 5.74 8.29 10.94
C GLY A 213 4.90 9.01 11.99
N PRO A 214 3.76 8.45 12.44
CA PRO A 214 2.75 9.20 13.22
C PRO A 214 3.24 9.74 14.57
N ALA A 215 4.19 9.04 15.21
CA ALA A 215 4.81 9.52 16.44
C ALA A 215 5.80 10.68 16.23
N PHE A 216 6.32 10.82 15.01
CA PHE A 216 7.34 11.80 14.64
C PHE A 216 6.96 12.46 13.29
N PRO A 217 5.86 13.24 13.25
CA PRO A 217 5.37 13.82 12.02
C PRO A 217 6.39 14.78 11.40
N GLY A 218 6.60 14.66 10.09
CA GLY A 218 7.55 15.50 9.35
C GLY A 218 9.02 15.07 9.44
N VAL A 219 9.33 14.01 10.19
CA VAL A 219 10.67 13.42 10.23
C VAL A 219 10.95 12.60 8.98
N ALA A 220 12.17 12.73 8.45
CA ALA A 220 12.62 12.01 7.26
C ALA A 220 14.03 11.44 7.49
N LEU A 221 14.11 10.25 8.09
CA LEU A 221 15.38 9.56 8.38
C LEU A 221 16.03 8.92 7.15
N GLY A 222 15.30 8.84 6.03
CA GLY A 222 15.88 8.44 4.75
C GLY A 222 16.15 6.94 4.65
N TYR A 223 17.34 6.54 4.20
CA TYR A 223 17.74 5.16 3.94
C TYR A 223 18.74 4.63 4.99
N SER A 224 18.68 3.35 5.31
CA SER A 224 19.69 2.66 6.13
C SER A 224 20.39 1.57 5.33
N GLN A 225 21.56 1.13 5.79
CA GLN A 225 22.38 0.16 5.08
C GLN A 225 22.67 0.64 3.64
N VAL A 226 23.07 1.90 3.51
CA VAL A 226 23.41 2.59 2.27
C VAL A 226 24.79 2.15 1.81
N LEU A 227 24.86 1.56 0.62
CA LEU A 227 26.09 1.20 -0.05
C LEU A 227 26.73 2.46 -0.65
N PHE A 228 28.01 2.67 -0.39
CA PHE A 228 28.77 3.82 -0.88
C PHE A 228 30.17 3.41 -1.35
N ALA A 229 30.76 4.23 -2.23
CA ALA A 229 32.11 4.03 -2.74
C ALA A 229 32.85 5.36 -2.92
N PRO A 230 34.20 5.37 -3.00
CA PRO A 230 34.97 6.57 -3.32
C PRO A 230 34.57 7.15 -4.69
N SER A 231 34.43 8.47 -4.76
CA SER A 231 34.06 9.21 -5.98
C SER A 231 35.05 8.98 -7.12
N SER A 232 36.34 8.84 -6.78
CA SER A 232 37.42 8.50 -7.71
C SER A 232 37.29 7.08 -8.26
N ALA A 233 36.77 6.13 -7.46
CA ALA A 233 36.46 4.78 -7.92
C ALA A 233 35.26 4.79 -8.88
N ILE A 234 34.21 5.54 -8.57
CA ILE A 234 33.02 5.67 -9.43
C ILE A 234 33.37 6.28 -10.78
N SER A 235 34.29 7.25 -10.80
CA SER A 235 34.74 7.93 -12.03
C SER A 235 35.64 7.05 -12.92
N ASN A 236 36.18 5.96 -12.38
CA ASN A 236 37.00 5.00 -13.12
C ASN A 236 36.10 3.94 -13.77
N SER A 237 36.16 3.78 -15.09
CA SER A 237 35.26 2.88 -15.83
C SER A 237 35.31 1.42 -15.39
N ASP A 238 36.49 0.94 -14.98
CA ASP A 238 36.70 -0.46 -14.57
C ASP A 238 36.11 -0.74 -13.20
N HIS A 239 36.38 0.16 -12.24
CA HIS A 239 35.76 0.12 -10.92
C HIS A 239 34.26 0.37 -10.98
N HIS A 240 33.80 1.29 -11.83
CA HIS A 240 32.37 1.55 -12.04
C HIS A 240 31.65 0.28 -12.48
N GLN A 241 32.17 -0.42 -13.50
CA GLN A 241 31.58 -1.68 -13.95
C GLN A 241 31.64 -2.77 -12.87
N THR A 242 32.74 -2.85 -12.11
CA THR A 242 32.91 -3.80 -11.00
C THR A 242 31.91 -3.52 -9.88
N LEU A 243 31.69 -2.24 -9.55
CA LEU A 243 30.73 -1.79 -8.56
C LEU A 243 29.29 -2.11 -8.99
N ARG A 244 28.94 -1.88 -10.26
CA ARG A 244 27.63 -2.28 -10.81
C ARG A 244 27.38 -3.79 -10.66
N ARG A 245 28.40 -4.60 -10.92
CA ARG A 245 28.34 -6.07 -10.75
C ARG A 245 28.23 -6.48 -9.29
N PHE A 246 28.95 -5.81 -8.39
CA PHE A 246 28.84 -6.00 -6.94
C PHE A 246 27.41 -5.73 -6.48
N VAL A 247 26.88 -4.54 -6.78
CA VAL A 247 25.53 -4.13 -6.39
C VAL A 247 24.48 -5.08 -6.96
N HIS A 248 24.61 -5.48 -8.24
CA HIS A 248 23.73 -6.47 -8.85
C HIS A 248 23.75 -7.80 -8.09
N ALA A 249 24.92 -8.35 -7.80
CA ALA A 249 25.06 -9.61 -7.06
C ALA A 249 24.49 -9.51 -5.62
N THR A 250 24.67 -8.36 -4.95
CA THR A 250 24.09 -8.09 -3.63
C THR A 250 22.56 -8.15 -3.66
N PHE A 251 21.93 -7.47 -4.63
CA PHE A 251 20.47 -7.42 -4.72
C PHE A 251 19.85 -8.67 -5.32
N GLU A 252 20.57 -9.42 -6.16
CA GLU A 252 20.19 -10.77 -6.55
C GLU A 252 20.21 -11.70 -5.33
N GLY A 253 21.24 -11.58 -4.47
CA GLY A 253 21.32 -12.28 -3.20
C GLY A 253 20.16 -11.95 -2.25
N TRP A 254 19.76 -10.68 -2.16
CA TRP A 254 18.56 -10.28 -1.43
C TRP A 254 17.28 -10.87 -2.03
N GLY A 255 17.14 -10.86 -3.36
CA GLY A 255 16.03 -11.51 -4.05
C GLY A 255 15.94 -13.00 -3.73
N GLN A 256 17.08 -13.69 -3.65
CA GLN A 256 17.15 -15.09 -3.20
C GLN A 256 16.82 -15.23 -1.71
N ALA A 257 17.32 -14.35 -0.84
CA ALA A 257 17.05 -14.38 0.59
C ALA A 257 15.56 -14.19 0.93
N ILE A 258 14.88 -13.31 0.18
CA ILE A 258 13.44 -13.07 0.32
C ILE A 258 12.64 -14.28 -0.18
N ARG A 259 13.05 -14.88 -1.30
CA ARG A 259 12.42 -16.09 -1.88
C ARG A 259 12.62 -17.33 -1.02
N ASP A 260 13.80 -17.50 -0.43
CA ASP A 260 14.14 -18.64 0.42
C ASP A 260 14.84 -18.19 1.72
N PRO A 261 14.05 -17.80 2.73
CA PRO A 261 14.60 -17.40 4.03
C PRO A 261 15.40 -18.51 4.72
N LYS A 262 15.15 -19.80 4.41
CA LYS A 262 15.89 -20.90 5.06
C LYS A 262 17.33 -20.93 4.59
N THR A 263 17.55 -20.85 3.28
CA THR A 263 18.90 -20.71 2.72
C THR A 263 19.60 -19.44 3.23
N ALA A 264 18.85 -18.35 3.38
CA ALA A 264 19.41 -17.12 3.96
C ALA A 264 19.85 -17.31 5.42
N VAL A 265 19.06 -18.01 6.25
CA VAL A 265 19.42 -18.33 7.63
C VAL A 265 20.70 -19.15 7.69
N GLU A 266 20.81 -20.21 6.88
CA GLU A 266 22.02 -21.01 6.80
C GLU A 266 23.23 -20.18 6.37
N ALA A 267 23.04 -19.25 5.43
CA ALA A 267 24.11 -18.40 4.95
C ALA A 267 24.60 -17.41 6.00
N VAL A 268 23.66 -16.74 6.69
CA VAL A 268 23.97 -15.80 7.77
C VAL A 268 24.65 -16.51 8.94
N LEU A 269 24.09 -17.63 9.42
CA LEU A 269 24.63 -18.36 10.58
C LEU A 269 26.05 -18.91 10.33
N ALA A 270 26.37 -19.25 9.08
CA ALA A 270 27.69 -19.75 8.69
C ALA A 270 28.77 -18.68 8.62
N LEU A 271 28.39 -17.41 8.41
CA LEU A 271 29.31 -16.28 8.29
C LEU A 271 29.31 -15.39 9.54
N GLN A 272 28.40 -15.62 10.49
CA GLN A 272 28.34 -14.94 11.77
C GLN A 272 29.54 -15.29 12.65
N GLU A 273 30.10 -14.26 13.27
CA GLU A 273 31.17 -14.39 14.26
C GLU A 273 30.63 -14.91 15.61
N ASP A 274 31.45 -15.67 16.33
CA ASP A 274 31.12 -16.18 17.67
C ASP A 274 31.28 -15.09 18.74
N GLY A 275 30.45 -15.14 19.80
CA GLY A 275 30.65 -14.32 21.00
C GLY A 275 30.07 -12.90 20.97
N ILE A 276 29.21 -12.57 19.99
CA ILE A 276 28.50 -11.29 19.94
C ILE A 276 27.20 -11.38 20.75
N ASP A 277 27.10 -10.65 21.86
CA ASP A 277 26.00 -10.76 22.86
C ASP A 277 24.68 -10.09 22.41
N HIS A 278 24.67 -9.32 21.31
CA HIS A 278 23.52 -8.50 20.93
C HIS A 278 22.38 -9.26 20.20
N TRP A 279 22.57 -10.51 19.78
CA TRP A 279 21.48 -11.31 19.18
C TRP A 279 21.56 -12.80 19.51
N VAL A 280 20.41 -13.47 19.41
CA VAL A 280 20.32 -14.91 19.65
C VAL A 280 20.80 -15.65 18.40
N ARG A 281 21.88 -16.42 18.51
CA ARG A 281 22.29 -17.34 17.44
C ARG A 281 21.36 -18.55 17.41
N SER A 282 20.19 -18.35 16.80
CA SER A 282 19.15 -19.36 16.64
C SER A 282 18.59 -19.30 15.23
N PRO A 283 18.35 -20.46 14.57
CA PRO A 283 17.69 -20.48 13.27
C PRO A 283 16.34 -19.76 13.27
N SER A 284 15.52 -19.96 14.30
CA SER A 284 14.17 -19.36 14.38
C SER A 284 14.19 -17.86 14.70
N PHE A 285 15.24 -17.38 15.37
CA PHE A 285 15.47 -15.95 15.58
C PHE A 285 15.95 -15.30 14.27
N THR A 286 16.95 -15.92 13.65
CA THR A 286 17.55 -15.44 12.40
C THR A 286 16.51 -15.40 11.28
N GLU A 287 15.63 -16.40 11.17
CA GLU A 287 14.58 -16.41 10.16
C GLU A 287 13.62 -15.22 10.32
N ARG A 288 13.18 -14.93 11.55
CA ARG A 288 12.33 -13.77 11.83
C ARG A 288 13.02 -12.47 11.47
N SER A 289 14.27 -12.33 11.85
CA SER A 289 15.07 -11.14 11.55
C SER A 289 15.33 -10.96 10.05
N VAL A 290 15.66 -12.03 9.32
CA VAL A 290 15.83 -12.01 7.85
C VAL A 290 14.54 -11.60 7.15
N ARG A 291 13.38 -12.09 7.62
CA ARG A 291 12.07 -11.69 7.07
C ARG A 291 11.79 -10.20 7.28
N LEU A 292 12.05 -9.68 8.48
CA LEU A 292 11.91 -8.24 8.74
C LEU A 292 12.88 -7.42 7.89
N CYS A 293 14.15 -7.80 7.81
CA CYS A 293 15.11 -7.14 6.93
C CYS A 293 14.62 -7.16 5.46
N GLY A 294 14.06 -8.29 5.01
CA GLY A 294 13.45 -8.41 3.69
C GLY A 294 12.30 -7.41 3.46
N ASP A 295 11.50 -7.10 4.48
CA ASP A 295 10.46 -6.06 4.39
C ASP A 295 11.05 -4.66 4.17
N TYR A 296 12.14 -4.33 4.86
CA TYR A 296 12.88 -3.08 4.62
C TYR A 296 13.49 -3.04 3.22
N VAL A 297 14.02 -4.17 2.74
CA VAL A 297 14.59 -4.30 1.39
C VAL A 297 13.53 -4.12 0.32
N LYS A 298 12.33 -4.68 0.48
CA LYS A 298 11.20 -4.46 -0.44
C LYS A 298 10.79 -2.99 -0.55
N GLY A 299 11.07 -2.15 0.46
CA GLY A 299 10.87 -0.70 0.39
C GLY A 299 11.76 0.02 -0.64
N THR A 300 12.81 -0.64 -1.14
CA THR A 300 13.73 -0.11 -2.17
C THR A 300 13.34 -0.49 -3.59
N ILE A 301 12.26 -1.26 -3.78
CA ILE A 301 11.81 -1.67 -5.12
C ILE A 301 11.48 -0.43 -5.95
N ARG A 302 12.13 -0.32 -7.10
CA ARG A 302 11.75 0.62 -8.18
C ARG A 302 11.73 -0.13 -9.50
N CYS A 303 10.62 -0.11 -10.20
CA CYS A 303 10.43 -0.80 -11.48
C CYS A 303 10.87 -2.28 -11.48
N GLY A 304 10.68 -2.97 -10.34
CA GLY A 304 11.07 -4.37 -10.15
C GLY A 304 12.54 -4.60 -9.74
N GLN A 305 13.33 -3.54 -9.63
CA GLN A 305 14.72 -3.59 -9.18
C GLN A 305 14.82 -3.27 -7.68
N LEU A 306 15.48 -4.14 -6.92
CA LEU A 306 15.82 -3.89 -5.51
C LEU A 306 17.02 -2.96 -5.39
N GLY A 307 17.11 -2.24 -4.29
CA GLY A 307 18.29 -1.46 -3.92
C GLY A 307 18.32 -0.03 -4.43
N VAL A 308 17.28 0.41 -5.11
CA VAL A 308 17.27 1.69 -5.82
C VAL A 308 16.97 2.82 -4.82
N ILE A 309 17.85 3.82 -4.79
CA ILE A 309 17.64 5.05 -4.03
C ILE A 309 16.76 5.98 -4.85
N ASP A 310 15.73 6.52 -4.22
CA ASP A 310 14.84 7.54 -4.78
C ASP A 310 15.47 8.92 -4.54
N PRO A 311 15.84 9.67 -5.61
CA PRO A 311 16.53 10.95 -5.47
C PRO A 311 15.72 12.00 -4.70
N GLU A 312 14.39 12.02 -4.85
CA GLU A 312 13.52 12.97 -4.17
C GLU A 312 13.48 12.67 -2.67
N ARG A 313 13.30 11.39 -2.30
CA ARG A 313 13.33 10.97 -0.91
C ARG A 313 14.70 11.19 -0.28
N TRP A 314 15.78 10.89 -1.01
CA TRP A 314 17.15 11.17 -0.59
C TRP A 314 17.35 12.65 -0.27
N ALA A 315 16.90 13.54 -1.17
CA ALA A 315 16.99 14.98 -0.99
C ALA A 315 16.15 15.50 0.17
N LYS A 316 14.92 14.97 0.36
CA LYS A 316 14.05 15.32 1.50
C LYS A 316 14.72 14.96 2.82
N ALA A 317 15.28 13.75 2.94
CA ALA A 317 16.00 13.31 4.12
C ALA A 317 17.26 14.14 4.37
N ALA A 318 18.03 14.44 3.32
CA ALA A 318 19.22 15.28 3.43
C ALA A 318 18.91 16.70 3.93
N THR A 319 17.85 17.30 3.38
CA THR A 319 17.34 18.60 3.81
C THR A 319 16.89 18.55 5.27
N TRP A 320 16.15 17.51 5.66
CA TRP A 320 15.73 17.32 7.04
C TRP A 320 16.94 17.18 7.97
N LEU A 321 17.99 16.45 7.57
CA LEU A 321 19.24 16.31 8.32
C LEU A 321 20.11 17.58 8.35
N GLY A 322 19.71 18.66 7.66
CA GLY A 322 20.46 19.92 7.63
C GLY A 322 21.68 19.90 6.69
N THR A 323 21.64 19.06 5.64
CA THR A 323 22.73 18.88 4.66
C THR A 323 22.26 19.15 3.23
N SER A 324 23.17 19.37 2.28
CA SER A 324 22.86 19.56 0.85
C SER A 324 22.94 18.24 0.07
N SER A 325 21.96 17.96 -0.80
CA SER A 325 21.69 16.63 -1.36
C SER A 325 22.43 16.25 -2.66
N HIS A 326 22.80 17.21 -3.52
CA HIS A 326 23.13 16.88 -4.92
C HIS A 326 24.48 16.19 -5.15
N SER A 327 25.46 16.34 -4.26
CA SER A 327 26.81 15.78 -4.46
C SER A 327 27.01 14.41 -3.82
N SER A 328 26.09 13.96 -2.96
CA SER A 328 26.27 12.76 -2.12
C SER A 328 25.69 11.47 -2.69
N LEU A 329 24.87 11.54 -3.73
CA LEU A 329 24.26 10.41 -4.43
C LEU A 329 24.84 10.27 -5.84
N ASP A 330 25.10 9.04 -6.29
CA ASP A 330 25.50 8.72 -7.66
C ASP A 330 24.54 7.73 -8.31
N GLU A 331 23.74 8.23 -9.26
CA GLU A 331 22.72 7.44 -9.95
C GLU A 331 23.29 6.62 -11.12
N SER A 332 24.56 6.82 -11.51
CA SER A 332 25.15 6.14 -12.68
C SER A 332 25.43 4.65 -12.44
N VAL A 333 25.55 4.25 -11.17
CA VAL A 333 25.87 2.88 -10.75
C VAL A 333 24.60 2.03 -10.68
N TRP A 334 23.59 2.48 -9.92
CA TRP A 334 22.40 1.67 -9.67
C TRP A 334 21.15 2.56 -9.58
N SER A 335 20.47 2.69 -10.71
CA SER A 335 19.22 3.42 -10.86
C SER A 335 18.30 2.70 -11.83
N VAL A 336 17.04 3.13 -11.87
CA VAL A 336 16.13 2.84 -12.96
C VAL A 336 16.19 3.97 -13.97
N ASP A 337 15.94 3.69 -15.25
CA ASP A 337 15.77 4.74 -16.24
C ASP A 337 14.67 5.69 -15.74
N ALA A 338 14.96 7.00 -15.71
CA ALA A 338 14.05 8.02 -15.18
C ALA A 338 12.70 8.06 -15.92
N LYS A 339 12.62 7.51 -17.14
CA LYS A 339 11.37 7.34 -17.89
C LYS A 339 10.49 6.24 -17.29
N HIS A 340 11.07 5.29 -16.56
CA HIS A 340 10.36 4.16 -15.98
C HIS A 340 9.94 4.47 -14.54
N ILE A 341 8.64 4.47 -14.33
CA ILE A 341 8.00 4.86 -13.07
C ILE A 341 7.24 3.68 -12.50
N ASP A 342 7.14 3.64 -11.17
CA ASP A 342 6.14 2.83 -10.49
C ASP A 342 5.36 3.62 -9.44
N GLY A 343 4.24 3.04 -8.99
CA GLY A 343 3.36 3.69 -8.02
C GLY A 343 3.86 3.69 -6.58
N HIS A 344 5.03 3.11 -6.24
CA HIS A 344 5.44 2.98 -4.84
C HIS A 344 5.75 4.32 -4.15
N PRO A 345 6.52 5.26 -4.76
CA PRO A 345 6.77 6.57 -4.15
C PRO A 345 5.48 7.35 -3.90
N THR A 346 4.59 7.41 -4.90
CA THR A 346 3.31 8.09 -4.79
C THR A 346 2.42 7.44 -3.73
N ALA A 347 2.37 6.10 -3.68
CA ALA A 347 1.62 5.36 -2.67
C ALA A 347 2.12 5.67 -1.25
N HIS A 348 3.44 5.78 -1.06
CA HIS A 348 4.01 6.15 0.23
C HIS A 348 3.49 7.51 0.71
N ARG A 349 3.59 8.55 -0.13
CA ARG A 349 3.09 9.89 0.21
C ARG A 349 1.58 9.91 0.45
N LEU A 350 0.82 9.14 -0.31
CA LEU A 350 -0.64 9.05 -0.12
C LEU A 350 -0.98 8.39 1.22
N ARG A 351 -0.26 7.34 1.62
CA ARG A 351 -0.43 6.67 2.91
C ARG A 351 -0.20 7.60 4.10
N GLU A 352 0.82 8.46 4.06
CA GLU A 352 1.05 9.48 5.10
C GLU A 352 -0.18 10.38 5.28
N LYS A 353 -0.80 10.83 4.18
CA LYS A 353 -2.03 11.63 4.21
C LYS A 353 -3.21 10.82 4.77
N THR A 354 -3.33 9.56 4.36
CA THR A 354 -4.40 8.66 4.80
C THR A 354 -4.36 8.43 6.31
N THR A 355 -3.18 8.26 6.92
CA THR A 355 -3.06 8.11 8.37
C THR A 355 -3.60 9.33 9.11
N SER A 356 -3.26 10.54 8.65
CA SER A 356 -3.79 11.77 9.28
C SER A 356 -5.32 11.87 9.17
N LEU A 357 -5.90 11.50 8.03
CA LEU A 357 -7.36 11.47 7.86
C LEU A 357 -8.02 10.42 8.76
N ALA A 358 -7.42 9.24 8.89
CA ALA A 358 -7.95 8.18 9.74
C ALA A 358 -7.93 8.58 11.23
N GLU A 359 -6.88 9.27 11.68
CA GLU A 359 -6.80 9.82 13.03
C GLU A 359 -7.87 10.89 13.27
N GLN A 360 -8.10 11.79 12.31
CA GLN A 360 -9.16 12.80 12.39
C GLN A 360 -10.55 12.16 12.48
N ALA A 361 -10.83 11.16 11.64
CA ALA A 361 -12.07 10.40 11.68
C ALA A 361 -12.25 9.68 13.03
N LYS A 362 -11.19 9.06 13.54
CA LYS A 362 -11.21 8.41 14.86
C LYS A 362 -11.45 9.38 16.00
N ALA A 363 -10.82 10.54 15.98
CA ALA A 363 -11.05 11.59 16.97
C ALA A 363 -12.49 12.12 16.93
N ARG A 364 -13.09 12.22 15.73
CA ARG A 364 -14.46 12.70 15.53
C ARG A 364 -15.52 11.66 15.91
N HIS A 365 -15.32 10.39 15.56
CA HIS A 365 -16.35 9.35 15.65
C HIS A 365 -16.10 8.30 16.75
N GLY A 366 -14.97 8.37 17.46
CA GLY A 366 -14.62 7.43 18.54
C GLY A 366 -14.22 6.02 18.07
N ARG A 367 -14.21 5.75 16.75
CA ARG A 367 -13.80 4.49 16.14
C ARG A 367 -12.94 4.75 14.90
N ALA A 368 -12.06 3.81 14.55
CA ALA A 368 -11.31 3.90 13.29
C ALA A 368 -12.27 3.86 12.08
N PRO A 369 -11.89 4.46 10.93
CA PRO A 369 -12.57 4.21 9.67
C PRO A 369 -12.64 2.72 9.37
N GLN A 370 -13.74 2.27 8.77
CA GLN A 370 -13.95 0.86 8.47
C GLN A 370 -14.21 0.64 6.97
N LEU A 371 -13.43 -0.26 6.36
CA LEU A 371 -13.64 -0.81 5.03
C LEU A 371 -14.18 -2.22 5.14
N VAL A 372 -15.24 -2.53 4.40
CA VAL A 372 -15.72 -3.90 4.22
C VAL A 372 -15.48 -4.33 2.79
N ILE A 373 -14.79 -5.45 2.62
CA ILE A 373 -14.52 -6.08 1.33
C ILE A 373 -15.37 -7.34 1.24
N ILE A 374 -16.30 -7.38 0.29
CA ILE A 374 -17.16 -8.55 0.08
C ILE A 374 -16.71 -9.27 -1.19
N SER A 375 -16.38 -10.55 -1.03
CA SER A 375 -15.98 -11.45 -2.10
C SER A 375 -16.99 -12.57 -2.26
N VAL A 376 -17.18 -13.07 -3.49
CA VAL A 376 -18.02 -14.24 -3.75
C VAL A 376 -17.24 -15.29 -4.53
N GLY A 377 -17.12 -16.49 -3.96
CA GLY A 377 -16.47 -17.63 -4.60
C GLY A 377 -14.97 -17.39 -4.88
N PRO A 378 -14.50 -17.54 -6.14
CA PRO A 378 -13.09 -17.36 -6.50
C PRO A 378 -12.56 -15.94 -6.33
N ALA A 379 -13.45 -14.94 -6.21
CA ALA A 379 -13.06 -13.54 -6.03
C ALA A 379 -12.54 -13.22 -4.62
N ALA A 380 -12.73 -14.14 -3.65
CA ALA A 380 -12.11 -14.08 -2.33
C ALA A 380 -10.63 -13.77 -2.47
N LEU A 381 -10.12 -12.73 -1.81
CA LEU A 381 -8.75 -12.25 -2.03
C LEU A 381 -7.72 -13.38 -1.84
N GLY A 382 -7.92 -14.24 -0.85
CA GLY A 382 -7.11 -15.45 -0.62
C GLY A 382 -7.26 -16.56 -1.68
N ARG A 383 -8.39 -16.64 -2.39
CA ARG A 383 -8.60 -17.60 -3.50
C ARG A 383 -8.26 -17.03 -4.88
N ARG A 384 -8.42 -15.72 -5.06
CA ARG A 384 -8.01 -14.94 -6.24
C ARG A 384 -6.48 -14.90 -6.35
N HIS A 385 -5.83 -14.93 -5.19
CA HIS A 385 -4.39 -15.06 -5.08
C HIS A 385 -4.10 -16.26 -4.17
N PRO A 386 -4.16 -17.50 -4.70
CA PRO A 386 -3.82 -18.68 -3.90
C PRO A 386 -2.37 -18.60 -3.38
N ASP A 387 -1.49 -17.92 -4.13
CA ASP A 387 -0.14 -17.58 -3.71
C ASP A 387 -0.06 -16.21 -3.02
N GLY A 388 -1.14 -15.69 -2.46
CA GLY A 388 -1.21 -14.34 -1.89
C GLY A 388 -0.18 -14.11 -0.78
N GLU A 389 -0.02 -15.09 0.12
CA GLU A 389 1.02 -15.06 1.16
C GLU A 389 2.42 -15.11 0.55
N ARG A 390 2.64 -15.93 -0.47
CA ARG A 390 3.90 -15.99 -1.21
C ARG A 390 4.19 -14.67 -1.90
N ARG A 391 3.22 -14.03 -2.55
CA ARG A 391 3.36 -12.74 -3.23
C ARG A 391 3.61 -11.62 -2.22
N LEU A 392 2.94 -11.65 -1.07
CA LEU A 392 3.23 -10.76 0.03
C LEU A 392 4.69 -10.94 0.49
N GLN A 393 5.16 -12.16 0.67
CA GLN A 393 6.56 -12.41 1.01
C GLN A 393 7.53 -11.76 0.01
N LEU A 394 7.22 -11.83 -1.29
CA LEU A 394 8.12 -11.41 -2.37
C LEU A 394 8.09 -9.90 -2.70
N PHE A 395 6.93 -9.27 -2.70
CA PHE A 395 6.75 -7.98 -3.40
C PHE A 395 6.46 -6.78 -2.49
N ALA A 396 5.96 -6.98 -1.27
CA ALA A 396 5.66 -5.87 -0.36
C ALA A 396 5.67 -6.33 1.11
N SER A 397 5.63 -5.41 2.07
CA SER A 397 5.38 -5.78 3.48
C SER A 397 3.87 -5.80 3.77
N PRO A 398 3.39 -6.52 4.80
CA PRO A 398 1.97 -6.50 5.19
C PRO A 398 1.39 -5.09 5.37
N ALA A 399 2.21 -4.15 5.88
CA ALA A 399 1.81 -2.77 6.14
C ALA A 399 1.70 -1.89 4.87
N ALA A 400 2.14 -2.38 3.71
CA ALA A 400 2.33 -1.57 2.52
C ALA A 400 1.95 -2.30 1.22
N SER A 401 1.10 -3.33 1.31
CA SER A 401 0.84 -4.29 0.23
C SER A 401 -0.62 -4.30 -0.21
N TRP A 402 -0.83 -4.26 -1.52
CA TRP A 402 -2.15 -4.51 -2.09
C TRP A 402 -2.55 -5.99 -2.08
N PHE A 403 -1.66 -6.91 -1.67
CA PHE A 403 -1.99 -8.32 -1.39
C PHE A 403 -2.51 -8.53 0.03
N SER A 404 -2.45 -7.51 0.90
CA SER A 404 -2.97 -7.56 2.27
C SER A 404 -3.63 -6.23 2.61
N MET A 405 -4.95 -6.16 2.34
CA MET A 405 -5.73 -4.97 2.66
C MET A 405 -5.88 -4.80 4.17
N THR A 406 -6.04 -5.89 4.91
CA THR A 406 -6.04 -5.91 6.39
C THR A 406 -4.75 -5.37 7.00
N GLY A 407 -3.59 -5.86 6.56
CA GLY A 407 -2.29 -5.39 7.06
C GLY A 407 -2.03 -3.92 6.72
N THR A 408 -2.36 -3.51 5.49
CA THR A 408 -2.17 -2.13 5.06
C THR A 408 -3.15 -1.19 5.77
N GLY A 409 -4.42 -1.59 5.90
CA GLY A 409 -5.43 -0.84 6.65
C GLY A 409 -5.01 -0.61 8.10
N ALA A 410 -4.60 -1.68 8.80
CA ALA A 410 -4.13 -1.59 10.18
C ALA A 410 -2.95 -0.62 10.33
N ALA A 411 -1.99 -0.65 9.40
CA ALA A 411 -0.86 0.28 9.39
C ALA A 411 -1.26 1.75 9.17
N LEU A 412 -2.40 2.00 8.52
CA LEU A 412 -2.95 3.34 8.28
C LEU A 412 -4.01 3.77 9.30
N GLY A 413 -4.35 2.91 10.26
CA GLY A 413 -5.42 3.18 11.23
C GLY A 413 -6.83 3.01 10.64
N VAL A 414 -7.00 2.16 9.63
CA VAL A 414 -8.27 1.80 9.00
C VAL A 414 -8.56 0.31 9.29
N ASP A 415 -9.71 0.03 9.90
CA ASP A 415 -10.17 -1.33 10.13
C ASP A 415 -10.68 -1.93 8.81
N VAL A 416 -10.17 -3.09 8.41
CA VAL A 416 -10.61 -3.78 7.20
C VAL A 416 -11.23 -5.11 7.57
N ILE A 417 -12.46 -5.33 7.12
CA ILE A 417 -13.20 -6.57 7.28
C ILE A 417 -13.30 -7.24 5.91
N GLU A 418 -12.76 -8.44 5.77
CA GLU A 418 -12.88 -9.25 4.56
C GLU A 418 -13.97 -10.31 4.77
N VAL A 419 -14.99 -10.31 3.91
CA VAL A 419 -16.12 -11.24 3.95
C VAL A 419 -16.09 -12.12 2.70
N ASP A 420 -15.74 -13.40 2.90
CA ASP A 420 -15.69 -14.38 1.83
C ASP A 420 -16.96 -15.22 1.76
N LEU A 421 -17.84 -14.89 0.82
CA LEU A 421 -19.06 -15.64 0.57
C LEU A 421 -18.80 -16.86 -0.34
N PRO A 422 -19.51 -17.98 -0.15
CA PRO A 422 -19.46 -19.15 -1.03
C PRO A 422 -19.77 -18.84 -2.50
N ALA A 423 -19.25 -19.65 -3.44
CA ALA A 423 -19.43 -19.42 -4.88
C ALA A 423 -20.88 -19.57 -5.37
N ASP A 424 -21.69 -20.33 -4.65
CA ASP A 424 -23.12 -20.55 -4.88
C ASP A 424 -24.01 -19.49 -4.21
N THR A 425 -23.42 -18.46 -3.59
CA THR A 425 -24.17 -17.35 -2.99
C THR A 425 -25.02 -16.65 -4.04
N THR A 426 -26.31 -16.49 -3.74
CA THR A 426 -27.26 -15.79 -4.61
C THR A 426 -27.15 -14.28 -4.47
N THR A 427 -27.71 -13.53 -5.42
CA THR A 427 -27.86 -12.07 -5.32
C THR A 427 -28.43 -11.63 -3.97
N GLU A 428 -29.48 -12.30 -3.47
CA GLU A 428 -30.10 -11.98 -2.17
C GLU A 428 -29.18 -12.27 -0.98
N GLY A 429 -28.32 -13.28 -1.10
CA GLY A 429 -27.29 -13.56 -0.10
C GLY A 429 -26.30 -12.40 0.02
N VAL A 430 -25.82 -11.88 -1.12
CA VAL A 430 -24.89 -10.73 -1.14
C VAL A 430 -25.58 -9.47 -0.62
N LEU A 431 -26.84 -9.21 -1.00
CA LEU A 431 -27.61 -8.07 -0.49
C LEU A 431 -27.83 -8.14 1.03
N ARG A 432 -28.02 -9.34 1.58
CA ARG A 432 -28.13 -9.53 3.04
C ARG A 432 -26.81 -9.18 3.73
N GLU A 433 -25.69 -9.60 3.15
CA GLU A 433 -24.37 -9.25 3.68
C GLU A 433 -24.10 -7.75 3.61
N LEU A 434 -24.40 -7.10 2.48
CA LEU A 434 -24.28 -5.63 2.39
C LEU A 434 -25.04 -4.89 3.50
N ARG A 435 -26.24 -5.37 3.84
CA ARG A 435 -27.07 -4.79 4.91
C ARG A 435 -26.50 -5.01 6.32
N SER A 436 -25.72 -6.06 6.56
CA SER A 436 -25.12 -6.30 7.88
C SER A 436 -23.97 -5.32 8.19
N HIS A 437 -23.46 -4.63 7.18
CA HIS A 437 -22.34 -3.68 7.29
C HIS A 437 -22.80 -2.21 7.13
N SER A 438 -23.95 -1.86 7.68
CA SER A 438 -24.48 -0.48 7.64
C SER A 438 -23.55 0.55 8.29
N GLU A 439 -22.72 0.12 9.23
CA GLU A 439 -21.78 0.98 9.98
C GLU A 439 -20.48 1.28 9.25
N ALA A 440 -20.20 0.58 8.14
CA ALA A 440 -18.97 0.76 7.38
C ALA A 440 -18.86 2.17 6.77
N ASP A 441 -17.62 2.64 6.61
CA ASP A 441 -17.31 3.91 5.95
C ASP A 441 -17.03 3.73 4.46
N GLY A 442 -16.57 2.54 4.08
CA GLY A 442 -16.44 2.12 2.69
C GLY A 442 -16.79 0.65 2.50
N ILE A 443 -17.37 0.35 1.34
CA ILE A 443 -17.67 -1.01 0.88
C ILE A 443 -17.00 -1.22 -0.47
N MET A 444 -16.28 -2.33 -0.63
CA MET A 444 -15.71 -2.79 -1.89
C MET A 444 -16.26 -4.18 -2.24
N LEU A 445 -16.73 -4.35 -3.48
CA LEU A 445 -17.01 -5.67 -4.04
C LEU A 445 -15.76 -6.19 -4.74
N ALA A 446 -15.30 -7.37 -4.37
CA ALA A 446 -14.19 -8.01 -5.06
C ALA A 446 -14.67 -8.62 -6.39
N TRP A 447 -14.04 -8.20 -7.49
CA TRP A 447 -14.36 -8.68 -8.84
C TRP A 447 -13.45 -9.86 -9.27
N PRO A 448 -13.93 -10.77 -10.13
CA PRO A 448 -15.25 -10.79 -10.76
C PRO A 448 -16.35 -11.43 -9.90
N LEU A 449 -17.59 -10.95 -10.01
CA LEU A 449 -18.75 -11.62 -9.41
C LEU A 449 -19.15 -12.87 -10.20
N PRO A 450 -19.62 -13.96 -9.55
CA PRO A 450 -20.15 -15.13 -10.24
C PRO A 450 -21.36 -14.79 -11.12
N PRO A 451 -21.60 -15.54 -12.22
CA PRO A 451 -22.76 -15.30 -13.10
C PRO A 451 -24.12 -15.39 -12.40
N SER A 452 -24.21 -16.10 -11.27
CA SER A 452 -25.42 -16.22 -10.44
C SER A 452 -25.74 -14.95 -9.63
N VAL A 453 -24.80 -14.00 -9.54
CA VAL A 453 -24.96 -12.73 -8.85
C VAL A 453 -25.25 -11.64 -9.86
N ASN A 454 -26.41 -10.99 -9.75
CA ASN A 454 -26.74 -9.83 -10.56
C ASN A 454 -25.91 -8.63 -10.08
N ALA A 455 -24.85 -8.34 -10.82
CA ALA A 455 -23.89 -7.28 -10.48
C ALA A 455 -24.55 -5.90 -10.37
N GLU A 456 -25.51 -5.58 -11.24
CA GLU A 456 -26.21 -4.28 -11.23
C GLU A 456 -27.00 -4.10 -9.94
N ARG A 457 -27.78 -5.11 -9.54
CA ARG A 457 -28.57 -5.08 -8.28
C ARG A 457 -27.68 -4.94 -7.05
N VAL A 458 -26.56 -5.65 -7.00
CA VAL A 458 -25.64 -5.59 -5.86
C VAL A 458 -24.89 -4.26 -5.82
N CYS A 459 -24.42 -3.74 -6.96
CA CYS A 459 -23.75 -2.45 -7.01
C CYS A 459 -24.70 -1.33 -6.58
N ALA A 460 -25.94 -1.30 -7.11
CA ALA A 460 -26.94 -0.28 -6.77
C ALA A 460 -27.36 -0.28 -5.29
N ALA A 461 -27.14 -1.39 -4.57
CA ALA A 461 -27.42 -1.49 -3.15
C ALA A 461 -26.31 -0.87 -2.27
N ILE A 462 -25.13 -0.58 -2.81
CA ILE A 462 -24.06 0.11 -2.08
C ILE A 462 -24.40 1.60 -2.04
N PRO A 463 -24.53 2.23 -0.85
CA PRO A 463 -24.73 3.67 -0.79
C PRO A 463 -23.55 4.39 -1.45
N ALA A 464 -23.81 5.37 -2.31
CA ALA A 464 -22.73 6.06 -3.02
C ALA A 464 -21.76 6.81 -2.09
N SER A 465 -22.20 7.20 -0.89
CA SER A 465 -21.33 7.75 0.16
C SER A 465 -20.37 6.70 0.74
N LYS A 466 -20.64 5.41 0.56
CA LYS A 466 -19.82 4.27 0.99
C LYS A 466 -19.14 3.57 -0.20
N ASP A 467 -19.38 4.02 -1.44
CA ASP A 467 -18.78 3.45 -2.66
C ASP A 467 -17.36 3.99 -2.88
N VAL A 468 -16.42 3.46 -2.11
CA VAL A 468 -15.01 3.89 -2.10
C VAL A 468 -14.19 3.34 -3.27
N ASP A 469 -14.73 2.35 -3.99
CA ASP A 469 -14.10 1.77 -5.20
C ASP A 469 -14.79 2.24 -6.50
N GLY A 470 -15.76 3.15 -6.40
CA GLY A 470 -16.33 3.88 -7.52
C GLY A 470 -17.15 3.04 -8.50
N VAL A 471 -17.85 1.99 -8.04
CA VAL A 471 -18.71 1.18 -8.94
C VAL A 471 -19.84 1.99 -9.57
N HIS A 472 -20.30 3.08 -8.92
CA HIS A 472 -21.32 3.98 -9.44
C HIS A 472 -20.78 5.06 -10.38
N PHE A 473 -19.45 5.19 -10.53
CA PHE A 473 -18.82 6.33 -11.19
C PHE A 473 -19.39 6.62 -12.58
N LEU A 474 -19.53 5.59 -13.43
CA LEU A 474 -20.06 5.79 -14.79
C LEU A 474 -21.54 6.19 -14.81
N ALA A 475 -22.35 5.63 -13.91
CA ALA A 475 -23.77 5.95 -13.81
C ALA A 475 -24.02 7.36 -13.25
N ARG A 476 -23.01 7.92 -12.57
CA ARG A 476 -23.05 9.19 -11.85
C ARG A 476 -21.99 10.18 -12.34
N ALA A 477 -21.46 9.98 -13.54
CA ALA A 477 -20.35 10.78 -14.05
C ALA A 477 -20.68 12.30 -14.13
N GLU A 478 -21.97 12.64 -14.18
CA GLU A 478 -22.49 14.01 -14.17
C GLU A 478 -22.90 14.51 -12.76
N ALA A 479 -22.79 13.67 -11.73
CA ALA A 479 -23.22 13.99 -10.36
C ALA A 479 -22.00 14.23 -9.42
N PRO A 480 -22.02 15.29 -8.60
CA PRO A 480 -20.88 15.67 -7.75
C PRO A 480 -20.63 14.76 -6.53
N HIS A 481 -21.28 13.60 -6.45
CA HIS A 481 -21.28 12.73 -5.27
C HIS A 481 -20.85 11.30 -5.63
N GLY A 482 -19.60 10.96 -5.32
CA GLY A 482 -19.05 9.61 -5.44
C GLY A 482 -17.53 9.62 -5.70
N PHE A 483 -16.87 8.49 -5.45
CA PHE A 483 -15.45 8.32 -5.79
C PHE A 483 -15.30 7.80 -7.22
N ALA A 484 -14.26 8.25 -7.93
CA ALA A 484 -13.78 7.54 -9.11
C ALA A 484 -13.07 6.24 -8.68
N PRO A 485 -13.07 5.18 -9.51
CA PRO A 485 -12.45 3.91 -9.12
C PRO A 485 -11.00 4.08 -8.70
N ALA A 486 -10.59 3.38 -7.63
CA ALA A 486 -9.32 3.63 -6.96
C ALA A 486 -8.11 3.51 -7.90
N THR A 487 -8.11 2.50 -8.77
CA THR A 487 -7.06 2.32 -9.78
C THR A 487 -7.07 3.41 -10.85
N CYS A 488 -8.25 3.90 -11.25
CA CYS A 488 -8.37 4.98 -12.23
C CYS A 488 -7.84 6.29 -11.64
N SER A 489 -8.21 6.60 -10.41
CA SER A 489 -7.69 7.74 -9.66
C SER A 489 -6.18 7.66 -9.49
N ALA A 490 -5.62 6.46 -9.25
CA ALA A 490 -4.19 6.23 -9.19
C ALA A 490 -3.48 6.55 -10.52
N VAL A 491 -4.05 6.14 -11.66
CA VAL A 491 -3.53 6.51 -12.99
C VAL A 491 -3.56 8.02 -13.20
N MET A 492 -4.69 8.67 -12.91
CA MET A 492 -4.81 10.12 -13.06
C MET A 492 -3.82 10.87 -12.16
N GLN A 493 -3.60 10.37 -10.94
CA GLN A 493 -2.59 10.94 -10.03
C GLN A 493 -1.17 10.79 -10.56
N LEU A 494 -0.83 9.65 -11.18
CA LEU A 494 0.49 9.47 -11.80
C LEU A 494 0.65 10.40 -13.01
N LEU A 495 -0.38 10.57 -13.85
CA LEU A 495 -0.32 11.51 -14.97
C LEU A 495 -0.07 12.95 -14.47
N ASP A 496 -0.75 13.37 -13.39
CA ASP A 496 -0.56 14.69 -12.78
C ASP A 496 0.84 14.86 -12.15
N GLU A 497 1.28 13.89 -11.34
CA GLU A 497 2.56 13.91 -10.65
C GLU A 497 3.73 14.06 -11.63
N TYR A 498 3.66 13.33 -12.75
CA TYR A 498 4.67 13.36 -13.81
C TYR A 498 4.37 14.39 -14.90
N LYS A 499 3.42 15.30 -14.65
CA LYS A 499 3.09 16.47 -15.48
C LYS A 499 2.77 16.12 -16.94
N VAL A 500 2.13 14.97 -17.16
CA VAL A 500 1.66 14.56 -18.48
C VAL A 500 0.45 15.41 -18.86
N LYS A 501 0.59 16.23 -19.90
CA LYS A 501 -0.50 17.07 -20.39
C LYS A 501 -1.49 16.22 -21.20
N VAL A 502 -2.58 15.78 -20.55
CA VAL A 502 -3.61 14.92 -21.17
C VAL A 502 -4.40 15.64 -22.28
N GLN A 503 -4.61 16.94 -22.15
CA GLN A 503 -5.42 17.72 -23.09
C GLN A 503 -4.85 17.66 -24.51
N GLY A 504 -5.68 17.21 -25.46
CA GLY A 504 -5.35 17.10 -26.88
C GLY A 504 -4.59 15.83 -27.28
N LEU A 505 -4.22 14.97 -26.33
CA LEU A 505 -3.58 13.69 -26.65
C LEU A 505 -4.58 12.70 -27.25
N HIS A 506 -4.10 11.84 -28.16
CA HIS A 506 -4.80 10.63 -28.53
C HIS A 506 -4.47 9.51 -27.54
N ALA A 507 -5.39 9.26 -26.61
CA ALA A 507 -5.29 8.20 -25.62
C ALA A 507 -5.92 6.89 -26.12
N VAL A 508 -5.19 5.79 -26.01
CA VAL A 508 -5.68 4.43 -26.27
C VAL A 508 -5.75 3.67 -24.96
N VAL A 509 -6.93 3.18 -24.60
CA VAL A 509 -7.17 2.38 -23.40
C VAL A 509 -7.51 0.95 -23.81
N ILE A 510 -6.65 -0.01 -23.45
CA ILE A 510 -6.88 -1.43 -23.70
C ILE A 510 -7.53 -2.06 -22.48
N GLY A 511 -8.75 -2.56 -22.65
CA GLY A 511 -9.62 -3.04 -21.59
C GLY A 511 -10.88 -2.16 -21.46
N SER A 512 -12.02 -2.78 -21.18
CA SER A 512 -13.34 -2.09 -21.16
C SER A 512 -14.18 -2.46 -19.93
N SER A 513 -13.54 -2.86 -18.83
CA SER A 513 -14.24 -3.21 -17.58
C SER A 513 -14.95 -2.01 -16.94
N CYS A 514 -15.90 -2.27 -16.03
CA CYS A 514 -16.63 -1.23 -15.29
C CYS A 514 -15.76 -0.45 -14.30
N LEU A 515 -14.64 -1.01 -13.84
CA LEU A 515 -13.76 -0.39 -12.82
C LEU A 515 -12.48 0.21 -13.38
N LEU A 516 -12.07 -0.15 -14.60
CA LEU A 516 -10.80 0.30 -15.19
C LEU A 516 -11.02 1.01 -16.52
N GLY A 517 -11.23 0.23 -17.58
CA GLY A 517 -11.17 0.72 -18.95
C GLY A 517 -12.17 1.84 -19.27
N ARG A 518 -13.46 1.60 -18.97
CA ARG A 518 -14.51 2.60 -19.25
C ARG A 518 -14.38 3.86 -18.37
N PRO A 519 -14.17 3.76 -17.05
CA PRO A 519 -13.93 4.94 -16.21
C PRO A 519 -12.69 5.74 -16.64
N LEU A 520 -11.58 5.09 -16.98
CA LEU A 520 -10.38 5.76 -17.48
C LEU A 520 -10.67 6.53 -18.77
N ALA A 521 -11.38 5.90 -19.71
CA ALA A 521 -11.75 6.57 -20.95
C ALA A 521 -12.58 7.83 -20.69
N HIS A 522 -13.52 7.76 -19.74
CA HIS A 522 -14.32 8.91 -19.33
C HIS A 522 -13.45 10.02 -18.69
N LEU A 523 -12.59 9.68 -17.72
CA LEU A 523 -11.73 10.64 -17.02
C LEU A 523 -10.76 11.35 -17.97
N LEU A 524 -10.16 10.62 -18.92
CA LEU A 524 -9.26 11.18 -19.92
C LEU A 524 -10.02 12.10 -20.89
N GLY A 525 -11.21 11.68 -21.34
CA GLY A 525 -12.09 12.51 -22.17
C GLY A 525 -12.49 13.81 -21.46
N ALA A 526 -12.82 13.74 -20.17
CA ALA A 526 -13.13 14.91 -19.34
C ALA A 526 -11.94 15.87 -19.18
N GLN A 527 -10.69 15.37 -19.29
CA GLN A 527 -9.48 16.19 -19.36
C GLN A 527 -9.11 16.65 -20.78
N GLY A 528 -9.97 16.39 -21.77
CA GLY A 528 -9.81 16.87 -23.14
C GLY A 528 -8.93 15.99 -24.04
N ALA A 529 -8.73 14.72 -23.71
CA ALA A 529 -8.11 13.75 -24.62
C ALA A 529 -9.10 13.25 -25.68
N THR A 530 -8.59 12.90 -26.87
CA THR A 530 -9.31 12.04 -27.81
C THR A 530 -9.07 10.60 -27.38
N VAL A 531 -10.12 9.83 -27.09
CA VAL A 531 -9.98 8.50 -26.49
C VAL A 531 -10.48 7.39 -27.41
N THR A 532 -9.64 6.37 -27.61
CA THR A 532 -9.99 5.10 -28.27
C THR A 532 -9.95 3.97 -27.24
N THR A 533 -11.06 3.25 -27.05
CA THR A 533 -11.12 2.09 -26.15
C THR A 533 -11.06 0.79 -26.94
N LEU A 534 -10.12 -0.09 -26.58
CA LEU A 534 -9.93 -1.41 -27.19
C LEU A 534 -10.36 -2.52 -26.22
N HIS A 535 -10.79 -3.66 -26.76
CA HIS A 535 -11.18 -4.86 -26.01
C HIS A 535 -10.86 -6.12 -26.81
N SER A 536 -11.16 -7.30 -26.26
CA SER A 536 -10.90 -8.62 -26.86
C SER A 536 -11.53 -8.88 -28.23
N ARG A 537 -12.39 -7.98 -28.73
CA ARG A 537 -13.08 -8.06 -30.03
C ARG A 537 -12.71 -6.91 -30.97
N SER A 538 -11.81 -6.01 -30.54
CA SER A 538 -11.32 -4.92 -31.39
C SER A 538 -10.40 -5.50 -32.46
N SER A 539 -10.54 -5.05 -33.70
CA SER A 539 -9.62 -5.36 -34.79
C SER A 539 -8.41 -4.42 -34.75
N ASP A 540 -7.25 -4.93 -35.18
CA ASP A 540 -6.03 -4.14 -35.43
C ASP A 540 -5.53 -3.32 -34.23
N LEU A 541 -5.17 -4.04 -33.15
CA LEU A 541 -4.57 -3.45 -31.95
C LEU A 541 -3.27 -2.71 -32.26
N GLU A 542 -2.44 -3.27 -33.15
CA GLU A 542 -1.14 -2.72 -33.54
C GLU A 542 -1.27 -1.30 -34.09
N ALA A 543 -2.12 -1.10 -35.10
CA ALA A 543 -2.27 0.23 -35.69
C ALA A 543 -2.86 1.24 -34.70
N CYS A 544 -3.73 0.80 -33.79
CA CYS A 544 -4.26 1.66 -32.73
C CYS A 544 -3.17 2.08 -31.73
N CYS A 545 -2.38 1.12 -31.24
CA CYS A 545 -1.26 1.38 -30.32
C CYS A 545 -0.21 2.31 -30.95
N GLY A 546 0.10 2.11 -32.24
CA GLY A 546 1.08 2.93 -32.96
C GLY A 546 0.66 4.39 -33.18
N ARG A 547 -0.62 4.73 -32.95
CA ARG A 547 -1.15 6.10 -33.00
C ARG A 547 -1.35 6.73 -31.62
N ALA A 548 -1.14 6.00 -30.53
CA ALA A 548 -1.40 6.48 -29.19
C ALA A 548 -0.30 7.43 -28.71
N ASP A 549 -0.65 8.64 -28.30
CA ASP A 549 0.23 9.50 -27.51
C ASP A 549 0.27 9.04 -26.04
N LEU A 550 -0.86 8.53 -25.55
CA LEU A 550 -1.01 7.91 -24.24
C LEU A 550 -1.59 6.50 -24.41
N LEU A 551 -0.82 5.46 -24.11
CA LEU A 551 -1.25 4.07 -24.18
C LEU A 551 -1.43 3.49 -22.78
N ILE A 552 -2.65 3.07 -22.44
CA ILE A 552 -2.98 2.47 -21.15
C ILE A 552 -3.38 1.01 -21.35
N ALA A 553 -2.63 0.08 -20.78
CA ALA A 553 -2.91 -1.35 -20.84
C ALA A 553 -3.51 -1.86 -19.52
N ALA A 554 -4.77 -2.30 -19.57
CA ALA A 554 -5.55 -2.82 -18.45
C ALA A 554 -6.29 -4.11 -18.83
N ALA A 555 -5.61 -4.96 -19.60
CA ALA A 555 -6.17 -6.20 -20.15
C ALA A 555 -5.94 -7.42 -19.24
N GLY A 556 -4.88 -7.40 -18.43
CA GLY A 556 -4.48 -8.55 -17.61
C GLY A 556 -3.90 -9.71 -18.45
N VAL A 557 -3.31 -9.41 -19.60
CA VAL A 557 -2.75 -10.39 -20.53
C VAL A 557 -1.24 -10.12 -20.69
N PRO A 558 -0.36 -11.00 -20.17
CA PRO A 558 1.09 -10.82 -20.21
C PRO A 558 1.62 -10.47 -21.61
N ARG A 559 2.38 -9.37 -21.71
CA ARG A 559 3.09 -8.95 -22.92
C ARG A 559 2.19 -8.80 -24.16
N LEU A 560 0.90 -8.51 -23.96
CA LEU A 560 -0.07 -8.24 -25.02
C LEU A 560 0.39 -7.14 -25.99
N VAL A 561 1.10 -6.12 -25.50
CA VAL A 561 1.60 -5.00 -26.32
C VAL A 561 3.13 -5.11 -26.49
N PRO A 562 3.62 -5.60 -27.64
CA PRO A 562 5.03 -5.54 -28.02
C PRO A 562 5.57 -4.10 -28.06
N GLY A 563 6.86 -3.91 -27.78
CA GLY A 563 7.45 -2.56 -27.75
C GLY A 563 7.42 -1.87 -29.13
N ALA A 564 7.50 -2.66 -30.20
CA ALA A 564 7.41 -2.18 -31.58
C ALA A 564 6.06 -1.52 -31.93
N TRP A 565 4.98 -1.83 -31.20
CA TRP A 565 3.66 -1.22 -31.40
C TRP A 565 3.55 0.15 -30.74
N VAL A 566 4.45 0.48 -29.81
CA VAL A 566 4.39 1.73 -29.05
C VAL A 566 4.96 2.86 -29.90
N LYS A 567 4.19 3.95 -30.05
CA LYS A 567 4.62 5.17 -30.72
C LYS A 567 5.84 5.77 -30.02
N SER A 568 6.84 6.22 -30.79
CA SER A 568 7.97 6.99 -30.24
C SER A 568 7.50 8.26 -29.56
N GLY A 569 7.99 8.50 -28.34
CA GLY A 569 7.57 9.61 -27.49
C GLY A 569 6.22 9.41 -26.81
N ALA A 570 5.62 8.21 -26.85
CA ALA A 570 4.37 7.96 -26.12
C ALA A 570 4.59 7.86 -24.62
N VAL A 571 3.55 8.19 -23.86
CA VAL A 571 3.38 7.81 -22.46
C VAL A 571 2.69 6.45 -22.42
N VAL A 572 3.26 5.50 -21.68
CA VAL A 572 2.74 4.13 -21.56
C VAL A 572 2.42 3.85 -20.09
N ILE A 573 1.22 3.33 -19.81
CA ILE A 573 0.79 2.96 -18.47
C ILE A 573 0.34 1.51 -18.44
N ASN A 574 1.05 0.69 -17.68
CA ASN A 574 0.65 -0.69 -17.41
C ASN A 574 -0.09 -0.80 -16.07
N ILE A 575 -1.33 -1.29 -16.16
CA ILE A 575 -2.16 -1.62 -15.00
C ILE A 575 -2.11 -3.12 -14.72
N GLY A 576 -1.97 -3.96 -15.76
CA GLY A 576 -1.96 -5.42 -15.64
C GLY A 576 -0.88 -5.96 -14.70
N THR A 577 -1.29 -6.85 -13.79
CA THR A 577 -0.41 -7.53 -12.83
C THR A 577 -0.61 -9.04 -12.90
N THR A 578 -0.18 -9.64 -13.99
CA THR A 578 -0.28 -11.10 -14.17
C THR A 578 0.98 -11.79 -13.63
N PHE A 579 0.82 -12.96 -13.02
CA PHE A 579 1.93 -13.71 -12.44
C PHE A 579 2.32 -14.89 -13.32
N GLU A 580 3.62 -15.01 -13.61
CA GLU A 580 4.24 -16.22 -14.17
C GLU A 580 5.25 -16.74 -13.14
N GLY A 581 4.82 -17.73 -12.34
CA GLY A 581 5.56 -18.15 -11.14
C GLY A 581 5.70 -17.02 -10.12
N ASP A 582 6.92 -16.80 -9.64
CA ASP A 582 7.29 -15.74 -8.69
C ASP A 582 7.58 -14.38 -9.38
N THR A 583 7.11 -14.15 -10.61
CA THR A 583 7.38 -12.92 -11.38
C THR A 583 6.09 -12.23 -11.81
N ILE A 584 6.01 -10.92 -11.58
CA ILE A 584 4.95 -10.06 -12.14
C ILE A 584 5.32 -9.73 -13.59
N VAL A 585 4.44 -10.13 -14.50
CA VAL A 585 4.56 -9.86 -15.93
C VAL A 585 3.48 -8.85 -16.34
N PRO A 586 3.88 -7.69 -16.88
CA PRO A 586 2.96 -6.64 -17.30
C PRO A 586 2.25 -6.99 -18.62
N ASP A 587 1.19 -6.25 -18.95
CA ASP A 587 0.49 -6.34 -20.23
C ASP A 587 1.34 -5.77 -21.39
N ILE A 588 2.34 -4.95 -21.08
CA ILE A 588 3.24 -4.32 -22.05
C ILE A 588 4.58 -5.07 -22.13
N ALA A 589 5.38 -4.76 -23.15
CA ALA A 589 6.70 -5.33 -23.34
C ALA A 589 7.70 -5.05 -22.19
N PRO A 590 8.80 -5.82 -22.11
CA PRO A 590 9.92 -5.52 -21.21
C PRO A 590 10.50 -4.11 -21.43
N CYS A 591 11.10 -3.53 -20.39
CA CYS A 591 11.61 -2.15 -20.42
C CYS A 591 12.61 -1.90 -21.56
N GLN A 592 13.42 -2.91 -21.92
CA GLN A 592 14.43 -2.81 -22.97
C GLN A 592 13.83 -2.51 -24.36
N GLU A 593 12.57 -2.88 -24.59
CA GLU A 593 11.87 -2.64 -25.84
C GLU A 593 11.11 -1.30 -25.87
N LEU A 594 11.11 -0.54 -24.77
CA LEU A 594 10.33 0.68 -24.60
C LEU A 594 11.19 1.94 -24.47
N GLY A 595 12.49 1.88 -24.80
CA GLY A 595 13.42 3.01 -24.65
C GLY A 595 13.05 4.24 -25.49
N HIS A 596 12.26 4.07 -26.56
CA HIS A 596 11.71 5.14 -27.40
C HIS A 596 10.45 5.80 -26.83
N ALA A 597 9.84 5.26 -25.78
CA ALA A 597 8.76 5.93 -25.06
C ALA A 597 9.29 7.19 -24.33
N GLU A 598 8.40 8.15 -24.09
CA GLU A 598 8.69 9.31 -23.25
C GLU A 598 8.62 8.91 -21.77
N LEU A 599 7.62 8.12 -21.41
CA LEU A 599 7.32 7.72 -20.03
C LEU A 599 6.72 6.32 -19.99
N VAL A 600 7.09 5.49 -19.02
CA VAL A 600 6.56 4.14 -18.84
C VAL A 600 6.23 3.88 -17.37
N VAL A 601 4.95 3.93 -17.02
CA VAL A 601 4.46 3.48 -15.72
C VAL A 601 4.33 1.96 -15.73
N ARG A 602 5.16 1.28 -14.95
CA ARG A 602 5.27 -0.19 -14.91
C ARG A 602 4.22 -0.83 -14.02
N THR A 603 3.87 -0.20 -12.90
CA THR A 603 2.91 -0.73 -11.94
C THR A 603 2.08 0.37 -11.32
N VAL A 604 0.77 0.12 -11.21
CA VAL A 604 -0.22 1.02 -10.57
C VAL A 604 -0.74 0.43 -9.25
N GLY A 605 -0.64 -0.89 -9.07
CA GLY A 605 -1.18 -1.64 -7.91
C GLY A 605 -0.90 -1.04 -6.53
N PRO A 606 0.36 -0.68 -6.17
CA PRO A 606 0.65 -0.11 -4.85
C PRO A 606 -0.12 1.17 -4.56
N LEU A 607 -0.26 2.03 -5.58
CA LEU A 607 -1.00 3.29 -5.47
C LEU A 607 -2.51 3.06 -5.44
N SER A 608 -3.01 2.09 -6.21
CA SER A 608 -4.43 1.74 -6.22
C SER A 608 -4.93 1.33 -4.82
N ALA A 609 -4.18 0.50 -4.09
CA ALA A 609 -4.59 0.09 -2.75
C ALA A 609 -4.49 1.25 -1.73
N ALA A 610 -3.45 2.08 -1.84
CA ALA A 610 -3.34 3.28 -1.02
C ALA A 610 -4.50 4.25 -1.28
N MET A 611 -4.94 4.39 -2.54
CA MET A 611 -6.08 5.22 -2.94
C MET A 611 -7.41 4.70 -2.38
N LEU A 612 -7.64 3.39 -2.41
CA LEU A 612 -8.85 2.81 -1.82
C LEU A 612 -8.96 3.12 -0.32
N LEU A 613 -7.88 2.90 0.44
CA LEU A 613 -7.86 3.21 1.88
C LEU A 613 -7.94 4.71 2.15
N HIS A 614 -7.39 5.54 1.24
CA HIS A 614 -7.55 6.99 1.29
C HIS A 614 -9.03 7.39 1.15
N ASN A 615 -9.74 6.82 0.17
CA ASN A 615 -11.16 7.07 -0.04
C ASN A 615 -12.00 6.69 1.19
N VAL A 616 -11.65 5.58 1.87
CA VAL A 616 -12.31 5.17 3.13
C VAL A 616 -12.07 6.19 4.24
N ALA A 617 -10.81 6.59 4.46
CA ALA A 617 -10.48 7.58 5.48
C ALA A 617 -11.12 8.95 5.19
N GLN A 618 -11.16 9.35 3.92
CA GLN A 618 -11.82 10.57 3.47
C GLN A 618 -13.34 10.49 3.66
N SER A 619 -13.97 9.37 3.29
CA SER A 619 -15.40 9.12 3.51
C SER A 619 -15.75 9.23 5.00
N ALA A 620 -14.97 8.58 5.86
CA ALA A 620 -15.16 8.65 7.30
C ALA A 620 -14.95 10.08 7.84
N ALA A 621 -13.90 10.78 7.41
CA ALA A 621 -13.59 12.13 7.87
C ALA A 621 -14.58 13.20 7.34
N ALA A 622 -15.23 12.97 6.19
CA ALA A 622 -16.22 13.88 5.63
C ALA A 622 -17.62 13.68 6.25
N ARG A 623 -17.87 12.55 6.91
CA ARG A 623 -19.15 12.25 7.54
C ARG A 623 -19.39 13.20 8.73
N GLU A 624 -20.59 13.74 8.81
CA GLU A 624 -21.03 14.47 10.01
C GLU A 624 -21.07 13.52 11.21
N ALA A 625 -20.85 14.05 12.43
CA ALA A 625 -20.93 13.24 13.63
C ALA A 625 -22.33 12.64 13.75
N ARG A 626 -22.42 11.31 13.65
CA ARG A 626 -23.70 10.60 13.70
C ARG A 626 -24.42 10.95 15.02
N PRO A 627 -25.66 11.46 15.00
CA PRO A 627 -26.48 11.47 16.20
C PRO A 627 -26.66 10.02 16.68
N VAL A 628 -26.76 9.83 18.00
CA VAL A 628 -27.01 8.49 18.58
C VAL A 628 -28.36 8.00 18.03
N GLY A 629 -28.30 6.98 17.18
CA GLY A 629 -29.47 6.33 16.58
C GLY A 629 -30.30 5.57 17.62
N ALA A 630 -31.39 4.95 17.17
CA ALA A 630 -32.21 4.12 18.04
C ALA A 630 -31.44 2.87 18.51
N THR A 631 -31.50 2.56 19.80
CA THR A 631 -30.85 1.40 20.44
C THR A 631 -31.89 0.52 21.11
N SER A 632 -31.48 -0.61 21.69
CA SER A 632 -32.36 -1.43 22.55
C SER A 632 -32.85 -0.68 23.80
N ALA A 633 -32.22 0.44 24.18
CA ALA A 633 -32.66 1.31 25.26
C ALA A 633 -33.68 2.38 24.81
N THR A 634 -33.97 2.48 23.51
CA THR A 634 -34.93 3.46 22.98
C THR A 634 -36.35 3.12 23.42
N SER A 635 -37.09 4.12 23.90
CA SER A 635 -38.46 3.91 24.37
C SER A 635 -39.45 3.74 23.21
N ALA A 636 -40.26 2.69 23.28
CA ALA A 636 -41.41 2.51 22.39
C ALA A 636 -42.49 3.56 22.70
N LEU A 637 -43.14 4.07 21.66
CA LEU A 637 -44.27 4.98 21.81
C LEU A 637 -45.56 4.19 22.06
N GLU A 638 -46.41 4.72 22.95
CA GLU A 638 -47.75 4.17 23.18
C GLU A 638 -48.64 4.39 21.94
N ARG A 639 -49.54 3.43 21.68
CA ARG A 639 -50.47 3.48 20.54
C ARG A 639 -51.29 4.78 20.50
N SER A 640 -51.73 5.28 21.64
CA SER A 640 -52.45 6.57 21.78
C SER A 640 -51.62 7.74 21.25
N THR A 641 -50.32 7.77 21.56
CA THR A 641 -49.37 8.78 21.11
C THR A 641 -49.09 8.68 19.62
N ILE A 642 -48.91 7.46 19.11
CA ILE A 642 -48.72 7.20 17.68
C ILE A 642 -49.91 7.71 16.87
N MET A 643 -51.14 7.33 17.27
CA MET A 643 -52.36 7.74 16.57
C MET A 643 -52.52 9.27 16.56
N LYS A 644 -52.27 9.93 17.70
CA LYS A 644 -52.35 11.39 17.80
C LYS A 644 -51.35 12.11 16.88
N ARG A 645 -50.15 11.56 16.69
CA ARG A 645 -49.16 12.15 15.77
C ARG A 645 -49.50 11.92 14.31
N LEU A 646 -50.07 10.75 13.98
CA LEU A 646 -50.53 10.43 12.62
C LEU A 646 -51.62 11.39 12.13
N GLU A 647 -52.45 11.94 13.01
CA GLU A 647 -53.44 12.98 12.65
C GLU A 647 -52.80 14.20 11.96
N GLY A 648 -51.54 14.51 12.29
CA GLY A 648 -50.79 15.62 11.69
C GLY A 648 -49.89 15.22 10.51
N MET A 649 -49.77 13.93 10.19
CA MET A 649 -48.88 13.42 9.13
C MET A 649 -49.69 12.89 7.96
N LEU A 650 -49.91 13.76 6.97
CA LEU A 650 -50.72 13.47 5.80
C LEU A 650 -50.31 12.14 5.16
N GLY A 651 -51.27 11.21 5.01
CA GLY A 651 -51.16 9.93 4.32
C GLY A 651 -50.17 8.91 4.91
N TRP A 652 -49.78 9.07 6.17
CA TRP A 652 -49.18 7.98 6.95
C TRP A 652 -50.26 7.24 7.74
N SER A 653 -50.10 5.94 7.91
CA SER A 653 -50.98 5.11 8.74
C SER A 653 -50.17 4.16 9.63
N LEU A 654 -50.81 3.53 10.60
CA LEU A 654 -50.20 2.47 11.40
C LEU A 654 -50.64 1.12 10.84
N ALA A 655 -49.69 0.31 10.38
CA ALA A 655 -49.93 -1.04 9.91
C ALA A 655 -49.12 -2.07 10.72
N LEU A 656 -49.46 -3.34 10.58
CA LEU A 656 -48.60 -4.43 11.04
C LEU A 656 -47.73 -4.90 9.87
N ASP A 657 -46.44 -5.15 10.12
CA ASP A 657 -45.58 -5.79 9.14
C ASP A 657 -45.87 -7.30 8.99
N ALA A 658 -45.11 -7.99 8.14
CA ALA A 658 -45.29 -9.41 7.89
C ALA A 658 -45.04 -10.30 9.12
N GLN A 659 -44.44 -9.75 10.18
CA GLN A 659 -44.10 -10.41 11.44
C GLN A 659 -45.04 -9.96 12.59
N GLY A 660 -46.02 -9.11 12.32
CA GLY A 660 -46.98 -8.60 13.31
C GLY A 660 -46.46 -7.41 14.13
N VAL A 661 -45.37 -6.77 13.72
CA VAL A 661 -44.78 -5.61 14.39
C VAL A 661 -45.46 -4.32 13.90
N PRO A 662 -45.86 -3.40 14.81
CA PRO A 662 -46.41 -2.11 14.42
C PRO A 662 -45.38 -1.24 13.67
N ALA A 663 -45.74 -0.74 12.49
CA ALA A 663 -44.91 0.11 11.66
C ALA A 663 -45.72 1.28 11.06
N LEU A 664 -45.06 2.44 10.93
CA LEU A 664 -45.61 3.55 10.15
C LEU A 664 -45.59 3.14 8.67
N HIS A 665 -46.73 3.28 7.99
CA HIS A 665 -46.94 2.84 6.62
C HIS A 665 -47.33 4.00 5.72
N ARG A 666 -46.72 4.09 4.54
CA ARG A 666 -47.11 5.03 3.49
C ARG A 666 -46.66 4.55 2.11
N ASP A 667 -47.49 4.80 1.11
CA ASP A 667 -47.13 4.64 -0.30
C ASP A 667 -46.73 6.00 -0.92
N PHE A 668 -45.64 6.00 -1.67
CA PHE A 668 -45.12 7.14 -2.42
C PHE A 668 -45.14 6.82 -3.91
N TRP A 669 -45.65 7.73 -4.74
CA TRP A 669 -45.73 7.52 -6.18
C TRP A 669 -44.62 8.29 -6.91
N ALA A 670 -43.93 7.65 -7.84
CA ALA A 670 -42.93 8.26 -8.70
C ALA A 670 -43.30 8.09 -10.18
N PRO A 671 -43.09 9.11 -11.03
CA PRO A 671 -43.43 9.06 -12.45
C PRO A 671 -42.55 8.10 -13.25
N SER A 672 -41.39 7.70 -12.71
CA SER A 672 -40.48 6.76 -13.36
C SER A 672 -39.75 5.88 -12.34
N TYR A 673 -39.25 4.74 -12.80
CA TYR A 673 -38.41 3.86 -11.98
C TYR A 673 -37.13 4.55 -11.50
N ARG A 674 -36.54 5.42 -12.34
CA ARG A 674 -35.38 6.23 -11.96
C ARG A 674 -35.72 7.17 -10.80
N GLY A 675 -36.86 7.88 -10.89
CA GLY A 675 -37.33 8.75 -9.80
C GLY A 675 -37.60 7.99 -8.50
N ALA A 676 -38.15 6.78 -8.60
CA ALA A 676 -38.32 5.90 -7.44
C ALA A 676 -36.98 5.51 -6.79
N VAL A 677 -35.98 5.15 -7.59
CA VAL A 677 -34.63 4.81 -7.11
C VAL A 677 -33.95 6.02 -6.47
N ASP A 678 -34.02 7.20 -7.09
CA ASP A 678 -33.43 8.43 -6.57
C ASP A 678 -34.07 8.81 -5.22
N PHE A 679 -35.39 8.68 -5.09
CA PHE A 679 -36.10 8.89 -3.84
C PHE A 679 -35.67 7.90 -2.76
N VAL A 680 -35.63 6.60 -3.07
CA VAL A 680 -35.19 5.56 -2.14
C VAL A 680 -33.76 5.82 -1.66
N GLN A 681 -32.86 6.22 -2.56
CA GLN A 681 -31.49 6.57 -2.20
C GLN A 681 -31.42 7.79 -1.27
N ALA A 682 -32.21 8.83 -1.53
CA ALA A 682 -32.29 9.99 -0.66
C ALA A 682 -32.84 9.63 0.73
N VAL A 683 -33.86 8.78 0.79
CA VAL A 683 -34.41 8.26 2.04
C VAL A 683 -33.37 7.43 2.79
N CYS A 684 -32.64 6.54 2.11
CA CYS A 684 -31.57 5.76 2.70
C CYS A 684 -30.45 6.65 3.25
N ALA A 685 -30.10 7.74 2.57
CA ALA A 685 -29.09 8.69 3.05
C ALA A 685 -29.55 9.40 4.33
N GLU A 686 -30.80 9.83 4.41
CA GLU A 686 -31.34 10.48 5.61
C GLU A 686 -31.57 9.49 6.76
N ALA A 687 -31.97 8.26 6.45
CA ALA A 687 -32.02 7.15 7.39
C ALA A 687 -30.64 6.86 8.00
N ASP A 688 -29.59 6.85 7.18
CA ASP A 688 -28.20 6.71 7.61
C ASP A 688 -27.78 7.87 8.54
N HIS A 689 -28.22 9.11 8.23
CA HIS A 689 -27.96 10.30 9.04
C HIS A 689 -28.67 10.24 10.40
N LEU A 690 -29.93 9.78 10.43
CA LEU A 690 -30.69 9.62 11.66
C LEU A 690 -30.28 8.40 12.49
N GLY A 691 -29.45 7.51 11.94
CA GLY A 691 -29.11 6.23 12.56
C GLY A 691 -30.33 5.33 12.71
N HIS A 692 -31.22 5.33 11.71
CA HIS A 692 -32.52 4.67 11.77
C HIS A 692 -33.00 4.24 10.38
N HIS A 693 -33.09 2.94 10.13
CA HIS A 693 -33.37 2.41 8.79
C HIS A 693 -34.84 2.02 8.57
N PRO A 694 -35.47 2.47 7.48
CA PRO A 694 -36.80 2.03 7.09
C PRO A 694 -36.75 0.69 6.35
N ASN A 695 -37.83 -0.07 6.40
CA ASN A 695 -38.07 -1.16 5.47
C ASN A 695 -38.80 -0.61 4.24
N LEU A 696 -38.15 -0.62 3.07
CA LEU A 696 -38.70 -0.07 1.84
C LEU A 696 -38.94 -1.19 0.83
N GLU A 697 -40.14 -1.23 0.28
CA GLU A 697 -40.55 -2.16 -0.75
C GLU A 697 -40.91 -1.35 -2.01
N ILE A 698 -40.27 -1.64 -3.13
CA ILE A 698 -40.61 -1.01 -4.41
C ILE A 698 -41.54 -1.96 -5.15
N THR A 699 -42.78 -1.54 -5.34
CA THR A 699 -43.81 -2.34 -6.00
C THR A 699 -44.16 -1.68 -7.34
N HIS A 700 -43.85 -2.37 -8.43
CA HIS A 700 -44.10 -1.87 -9.78
C HIS A 700 -45.49 -2.28 -10.24
N HIS A 701 -46.36 -1.31 -10.53
CA HIS A 701 -47.61 -1.54 -11.24
C HIS A 701 -47.43 -1.05 -12.67
N CYS A 702 -47.28 -1.97 -13.62
CA CYS A 702 -47.26 -1.67 -15.05
C CYS A 702 -48.61 -1.04 -15.42
N GLU A 703 -48.70 0.29 -15.41
CA GLU A 703 -49.44 1.11 -16.39
C GLU A 703 -49.43 2.61 -16.04
N ASP A 704 -49.13 3.01 -14.79
CA ASP A 704 -49.15 4.44 -14.39
C ASP A 704 -48.08 4.78 -13.32
N GLY A 705 -46.79 4.57 -13.59
CA GLY A 705 -45.69 4.94 -12.68
C GLY A 705 -45.27 3.86 -11.65
N VAL A 706 -44.48 4.25 -10.64
CA VAL A 706 -43.87 3.32 -9.66
C VAL A 706 -44.27 3.70 -8.23
N THR A 707 -44.77 2.72 -7.47
CA THR A 707 -45.10 2.90 -6.06
C THR A 707 -43.96 2.41 -5.18
N VAL A 708 -43.45 3.28 -4.31
CA VAL A 708 -42.53 2.94 -3.23
C VAL A 708 -43.33 2.86 -1.94
N THR A 709 -43.50 1.65 -1.43
CA THR A 709 -44.14 1.38 -0.15
C THR A 709 -43.10 1.46 0.96
N ALA A 710 -43.33 2.35 1.92
CA ALA A 710 -42.47 2.55 3.08
C ALA A 710 -43.12 2.00 4.34
N LYS A 711 -42.37 1.15 5.06
CA LYS A 711 -42.70 0.67 6.40
C LYS A 711 -41.56 1.06 7.35
N VAL A 712 -41.86 1.92 8.31
CA VAL A 712 -40.85 2.50 9.22
C VAL A 712 -41.16 2.09 10.65
N PHE A 713 -40.26 1.31 11.26
CA PHE A 713 -40.31 0.93 12.66
C PHE A 713 -38.89 0.74 13.22
N THR A 714 -38.76 0.83 14.54
CA THR A 714 -37.48 0.63 15.22
C THR A 714 -37.23 -0.85 15.47
N HIS A 715 -36.38 -1.45 14.64
CA HIS A 715 -36.06 -2.88 14.70
C HIS A 715 -35.48 -3.32 16.06
N ALA A 716 -34.67 -2.49 16.71
CA ALA A 716 -34.03 -2.83 17.99
C ALA A 716 -35.02 -3.07 19.14
N ILE A 717 -36.24 -2.56 19.03
CA ILE A 717 -37.29 -2.68 20.05
C ILE A 717 -38.60 -3.27 19.51
N SER A 718 -38.61 -3.67 18.23
CA SER A 718 -39.80 -4.16 17.52
C SER A 718 -41.05 -3.30 17.78
N ALA A 719 -40.92 -1.98 17.68
CA ALA A 719 -41.99 -1.02 17.91
C ALA A 719 -41.72 0.33 17.21
N VAL A 720 -42.72 1.21 17.21
CA VAL A 720 -42.58 2.59 16.74
C VAL A 720 -41.97 3.46 17.84
N SER A 721 -40.98 4.30 17.51
CA SER A 721 -40.28 5.25 18.38
C SER A 721 -40.28 6.66 17.79
N GLU A 722 -39.66 7.61 18.49
CA GLU A 722 -39.43 8.97 18.00
C GLU A 722 -38.60 9.03 16.71
N PHE A 723 -37.71 8.06 16.48
CA PHE A 723 -36.88 8.00 15.28
C PHE A 723 -37.70 7.69 14.03
N ASP A 724 -38.74 6.87 14.17
CA ASP A 724 -39.66 6.53 13.09
C ASP A 724 -40.41 7.76 12.58
N PHE A 725 -40.89 8.60 13.49
CA PHE A 725 -41.57 9.85 13.16
C PHE A 725 -40.64 10.87 12.49
N LYS A 726 -39.41 11.02 13.01
CA LYS A 726 -38.39 11.89 12.38
C LYS A 726 -38.08 11.49 10.95
N LEU A 727 -37.86 10.18 10.72
CA LEU A 727 -37.61 9.69 9.37
C LEU A 727 -38.84 9.87 8.48
N ALA A 728 -40.04 9.55 8.97
CA ALA A 728 -41.28 9.71 8.22
C ALA A 728 -41.53 11.18 7.78
N GLU A 729 -41.21 12.16 8.63
CA GLU A 729 -41.26 13.59 8.29
C GLU A 729 -40.24 13.95 7.20
N ARG A 730 -39.02 13.43 7.30
CA ARG A 730 -38.00 13.65 6.27
C ARG A 730 -38.35 13.03 4.93
N MET A 731 -38.95 11.84 4.93
CA MET A 731 -39.42 11.21 3.70
C MET A 731 -40.46 12.09 2.97
N LEU A 732 -41.35 12.77 3.72
CA LEU A 732 -42.28 13.74 3.12
C LEU A 732 -41.54 14.95 2.53
N GLN A 733 -40.53 15.48 3.22
CA GLN A 733 -39.72 16.61 2.73
C GLN A 733 -38.94 16.24 1.46
N LEU A 734 -38.39 15.03 1.38
CA LEU A 734 -37.70 14.50 0.20
C LEU A 734 -38.65 14.22 -0.97
N TYR A 735 -39.92 13.91 -0.67
CA TYR A 735 -40.94 13.61 -1.68
C TYR A 735 -41.52 14.88 -2.33
N MET A 736 -41.67 15.97 -1.58
CA MET A 736 -42.30 17.21 -2.08
C MET A 736 -41.67 17.82 -3.35
N PRO A 737 -40.33 17.87 -3.51
CA PRO A 737 -39.69 18.33 -4.75
C PRO A 737 -40.03 17.49 -5.99
N MET A 738 -40.33 16.20 -5.83
CA MET A 738 -40.65 15.31 -6.96
C MET A 738 -42.01 15.60 -7.60
N GLN A 739 -42.93 16.25 -6.88
CA GLN A 739 -44.24 16.63 -7.42
C GLN A 739 -44.19 17.96 -8.20
N GLY A 740 -43.08 18.71 -8.12
CA GLY A 740 -42.91 20.03 -8.74
C GLY A 740 -42.32 20.02 -10.16
N CYS A 741 -41.78 18.89 -10.64
CA CYS A 741 -41.28 18.77 -12.01
C CYS A 741 -42.39 18.29 -12.97
N GLY A 742 -43.40 19.13 -13.14
CA GLY A 742 -44.33 19.02 -14.25
C GLY A 742 -43.76 19.71 -15.49
N ASP A 743 -42.71 19.16 -16.10
CA ASP A 743 -42.34 19.49 -17.47
C ASP A 743 -41.79 18.23 -18.18
N HIS A 744 -42.54 17.82 -19.20
CA HIS A 744 -42.37 16.72 -20.15
C HIS A 744 -41.04 15.94 -20.14
N VAL A 745 -41.10 14.70 -19.67
CA VAL A 745 -40.28 13.59 -20.19
C VAL A 745 -41.25 12.69 -21.00
N PRO A 746 -40.91 12.24 -22.22
CA PRO A 746 -41.82 11.40 -23.00
C PRO A 746 -42.11 10.11 -22.25
N ASP A 747 -43.38 9.69 -22.22
CA ASP A 747 -43.78 8.38 -21.72
C ASP A 747 -43.02 7.31 -22.49
N VAL A 748 -42.13 6.59 -21.79
CA VAL A 748 -41.53 5.37 -22.30
C VAL A 748 -42.44 4.23 -21.86
N SER A 749 -43.24 3.71 -22.79
CA SER A 749 -44.11 2.57 -22.57
C SER A 749 -43.30 1.28 -22.67
N MET A 750 -43.67 0.25 -21.90
CA MET A 750 -43.13 -1.12 -22.11
C MET A 750 -43.42 -1.66 -23.52
N ALA A 751 -44.36 -1.07 -24.26
CA ALA A 751 -44.57 -1.35 -25.67
C ALA A 751 -43.39 -0.92 -26.56
N ASP A 752 -42.60 0.07 -26.13
CA ASP A 752 -41.42 0.57 -26.85
C ASP A 752 -40.20 -0.35 -26.74
N TYR A 753 -40.26 -1.37 -25.86
CA TYR A 753 -39.24 -2.41 -25.67
C TYR A 753 -39.68 -3.79 -26.18
N ARG A 754 -40.64 -3.87 -27.10
CA ARG A 754 -40.87 -5.13 -27.83
C ARG A 754 -39.69 -5.39 -28.76
N TYR A 755 -38.85 -6.35 -28.38
CA TYR A 755 -38.02 -7.06 -29.34
C TYR A 755 -38.96 -7.88 -30.25
N GLU A 756 -39.32 -7.32 -31.41
CA GLU A 756 -39.80 -8.13 -32.52
C GLU A 756 -38.62 -8.99 -32.99
N LEU A 757 -38.49 -10.18 -32.39
CA LEU A 757 -37.70 -11.25 -32.97
C LEU A 757 -38.52 -11.81 -34.14
N PRO A 758 -38.17 -11.54 -35.42
CA PRO A 758 -38.88 -12.15 -36.54
C PRO A 758 -38.77 -13.68 -36.42
N GLU A 759 -39.84 -14.40 -36.74
CA GLU A 759 -39.92 -15.87 -36.64
C GLU A 759 -38.75 -16.60 -37.31
N SER A 760 -38.11 -15.97 -38.31
CA SER A 760 -36.90 -16.49 -38.95
C SER A 760 -35.70 -16.65 -38.00
N PHE A 761 -35.68 -15.95 -36.85
CA PHE A 761 -34.60 -16.03 -35.86
C PHE A 761 -34.82 -17.14 -34.82
N ILE A 762 -36.06 -17.64 -34.69
CA ILE A 762 -36.42 -18.74 -33.77
C ILE A 762 -36.20 -20.11 -34.44
N ALA A 763 -36.21 -20.17 -35.77
CA ALA A 763 -36.06 -21.43 -36.51
C ALA A 763 -34.63 -22.00 -36.55
N ASP A 764 -33.60 -21.21 -36.18
CA ASP A 764 -32.17 -21.62 -36.22
C ASP A 764 -31.54 -21.83 -34.81
N PHE A 765 -32.36 -22.02 -33.76
CA PHE A 765 -31.90 -22.35 -32.41
C PHE A 765 -32.16 -23.80 -31.98
#